data_AF-A0A231RM53-F1
#
_entry.id   AF-A0A231RM53-F1
#
_cell.length_a   1.000
_cell.length_b   1.000
_cell.length_c   1.000
_cell.angle_alpha   90.00
_cell.angle_beta   90.00
_cell.angle_gamma   90.00
#
_symmetry.space_group_name_H-M   'P 1'
#
loop_
_entity.id
_entity.type
_entity.pdbx_description
1 polymer ?
#
loop_
_entity_poly.entity_id
_entity_poly.type
_entity_poly.pdbx_seq_one_letter_code
_entity_poly.pdbx_strand_id
1 'polypeptide(L)'
;MLNSSQTDLRRRIALLMSCLLFLGSLLAMAAGDRRAAAASAPYVPLPEPPAGYTGPLTWMDYTPPGSPIGLGERYMPRYLDVDGNGDVYVTETNWTLGAPGRVARISGDGLSVTDVTYNGNFTYPMGIAVDKDGNLYVADNTQINGSSAPNAVRIMKLPYGDDEWDNITYGESFAYGFGVAADPQGNVYVVDGKNGSAPFSPRIMKLDEDKDETPEWEDITGAPSVFSYPVDIAADGAGNLYVSQSPETGSQQSRMFKLPVDGGSWTDISPATAGPGFFASGVSVDKYDNVYWISLSNSQTMKLGYGGGSEDWTEIELLTAPSSPVLRYDVAVDGDRNVYSTSLSSYNVSKLMASIIYDGNVPNGGAVPVDPVGYEAGETAYASGNTGNLTKTGHAFGGWSTSAGAGGTTYLPGDPIVMTQSVKLYAVWTPIPSYTVSYQAGEGGTIGGPGTETVSEGGFPVSVPAVTPDEDYTFLGWSSDGGATLLTSDQLAATAIRRNVTYTAYFQAPVTLTGIALDSENYRLRVRATHQTVVAAVYSDHSERTITSGVSFSSSNPGVADVDGAGLVTAKAGGTAVITAEYGSFQAQAAVSVSADTAAGSGASGPPAQNPGAEIILDGVKQEKLATAKEETVNGRVVTTIVLDSEQVIRKLNADNSKLLTIPLPGAHGDVVGQMTGSLVKALERNEAAIQLVTGTATYTLPTALIQIDRIAERLGSDVQLDNIVVSIQVSEASDETLRQAKEAAGRYGAELAVRPVSFTVSASDGSRTVEVSRFNSYVERSITLPEGTDPDQITTGVMLTEDGELLHVPTVVTERQGQAYARMNSLTNSTYSVIYNPREMSDVANHWAKKEVNDMVSRLIVPGVTDTQFRPNAPVSRAEFAAIVTRALGIQEAPYAGGFADVQAGDSFAGAVQAAIDYGLIGGFGNGKFLPDRLISRQEAAVILAKAMEVAKLNIALSADEAARLLSSFSDGGETASWARNGVAAAVRASLIGGRGGKLDPAANVTRAETAVLVRRLLTAAELINR
;
A
#
# COMPACT_ATOMS: atom_id res chain seq x y z
N MET A 1 4.58 -82.53 -21.03
CA MET A 1 3.26 -82.46 -21.68
C MET A 1 2.77 -81.02 -21.55
N LEU A 2 3.28 -80.10 -22.39
CA LEU A 2 2.75 -79.70 -23.70
C LEU A 2 1.32 -79.12 -23.64
N ASN A 3 1.28 -77.79 -23.86
CA ASN A 3 0.26 -76.99 -24.54
C ASN A 3 -1.23 -77.15 -24.19
N SER A 4 -1.79 -76.20 -23.42
CA SER A 4 -3.20 -75.78 -23.65
C SER A 4 -3.67 -74.44 -23.03
N SER A 5 -2.87 -73.65 -22.29
CA SER A 5 -3.47 -72.56 -21.48
C SER A 5 -3.54 -71.15 -22.09
N GLN A 6 -2.87 -70.86 -23.21
CA GLN A 6 -2.94 -69.51 -23.81
C GLN A 6 -4.07 -69.35 -24.84
N THR A 7 -4.47 -70.42 -25.53
CA THR A 7 -5.55 -70.38 -26.53
C THR A 7 -6.93 -70.32 -25.87
N ASP A 8 -7.09 -70.90 -24.67
CA ASP A 8 -8.36 -70.91 -23.94
C ASP A 8 -8.65 -69.56 -23.28
N LEU A 9 -7.61 -68.82 -22.84
CA LEU A 9 -7.77 -67.49 -22.25
C LEU A 9 -8.14 -66.44 -23.32
N ARG A 10 -7.53 -66.50 -24.52
CA ARG A 10 -7.90 -65.62 -25.64
C ARG A 10 -9.31 -65.89 -26.17
N ARG A 11 -9.76 -67.15 -26.17
CA ARG A 11 -11.15 -67.49 -26.53
C ARG A 11 -12.16 -67.02 -25.49
N ARG A 12 -11.84 -67.07 -24.19
CA ARG A 12 -12.72 -66.56 -23.13
C ARG A 12 -12.81 -65.04 -23.11
N ILE A 13 -11.72 -64.33 -23.39
CA ILE A 13 -11.72 -62.86 -23.52
C ILE A 13 -12.47 -62.42 -24.78
N ALA A 14 -12.31 -63.14 -25.90
CA ALA A 14 -13.10 -62.88 -27.11
C ALA A 14 -14.59 -63.19 -26.91
N LEU A 15 -14.96 -64.25 -26.19
CA LEU A 15 -16.36 -64.56 -25.87
C LEU A 15 -16.99 -63.53 -24.92
N LEU A 16 -16.22 -63.00 -23.96
CA LEU A 16 -16.66 -61.94 -23.04
C LEU A 16 -16.84 -60.60 -23.77
N MET A 17 -15.90 -60.23 -24.66
CA MET A 17 -16.05 -59.04 -25.50
C MET A 17 -17.20 -59.19 -26.51
N SER A 18 -17.40 -60.36 -27.10
CA SER A 18 -18.56 -60.62 -27.97
C SER A 18 -19.88 -60.65 -27.20
N CYS A 19 -19.93 -61.10 -25.94
CA CYS A 19 -21.13 -61.02 -25.11
C CYS A 19 -21.42 -59.60 -24.60
N LEU A 20 -20.39 -58.78 -24.33
CA LEU A 20 -20.55 -57.37 -23.97
C LEU A 20 -20.98 -56.53 -25.17
N LEU A 21 -20.48 -56.82 -26.37
CA LEU A 21 -20.97 -56.23 -27.62
C LEU A 21 -22.40 -56.68 -27.91
N PHE A 22 -22.75 -57.97 -27.72
CA PHE A 22 -24.14 -58.44 -27.90
C PHE A 22 -25.12 -57.88 -26.85
N LEU A 23 -24.69 -57.66 -25.60
CA LEU A 23 -25.52 -56.99 -24.59
C LEU A 23 -25.67 -55.49 -24.90
N GLY A 24 -24.63 -54.84 -25.41
CA GLY A 24 -24.70 -53.47 -25.93
C GLY A 24 -25.66 -53.35 -27.11
N SER A 25 -25.63 -54.32 -28.03
CA SER A 25 -26.57 -54.41 -29.17
C SER A 25 -28.00 -54.76 -28.75
N LEU A 26 -28.21 -55.59 -27.71
CA LEU A 26 -29.54 -55.90 -27.19
C LEU A 26 -30.16 -54.72 -26.42
N LEU A 27 -29.36 -53.91 -25.73
CA LEU A 27 -29.85 -52.66 -25.12
C LEU A 27 -30.13 -51.58 -26.17
N ALA A 28 -29.37 -51.53 -27.28
CA ALA A 28 -29.67 -50.66 -28.41
C ALA A 28 -30.94 -51.11 -29.19
N MET A 29 -31.14 -52.42 -29.38
CA MET A 29 -32.38 -52.94 -29.98
C MET A 29 -33.61 -52.77 -29.08
N ALA A 30 -33.45 -52.74 -27.75
CA ALA A 30 -34.53 -52.39 -26.82
C ALA A 30 -34.84 -50.88 -26.76
N ALA A 31 -33.93 -50.03 -27.26
CA ALA A 31 -34.16 -48.58 -27.42
C ALA A 31 -34.88 -48.23 -28.73
N GLY A 32 -34.69 -49.03 -29.80
CA GLY A 32 -35.36 -48.82 -31.10
C GLY A 32 -36.89 -48.93 -31.06
N ASP A 33 -37.45 -49.76 -30.17
CA ASP A 33 -38.90 -49.99 -30.06
C ASP A 33 -39.64 -49.03 -29.10
N ARG A 34 -38.98 -48.00 -28.56
CA ARG A 34 -39.63 -46.93 -27.77
C ARG A 34 -39.95 -45.65 -28.54
N ARG A 35 -39.65 -45.57 -29.85
CA ARG A 35 -39.97 -44.40 -30.69
C ARG A 35 -41.46 -44.29 -31.09
N ALA A 36 -42.30 -45.28 -30.81
CA ALA A 36 -43.73 -45.27 -31.20
C ALA A 36 -44.73 -45.13 -30.03
N ALA A 37 -44.30 -44.85 -28.80
CA ALA A 37 -45.21 -44.79 -27.64
C ALA A 37 -44.96 -43.64 -26.65
N ALA A 38 -44.30 -42.56 -27.08
CA ALA A 38 -44.24 -41.31 -26.30
C ALA A 38 -45.19 -40.27 -26.91
N ALA A 39 -46.50 -40.51 -26.77
CA ALA A 39 -47.46 -39.42 -26.87
C ALA A 39 -47.28 -38.49 -25.66
N SER A 40 -46.53 -37.41 -25.89
CA SER A 40 -46.66 -36.08 -25.28
C SER A 40 -47.03 -36.02 -23.79
N ALA A 41 -46.03 -36.15 -22.91
CA ALA A 41 -46.03 -35.24 -21.77
C ALA A 41 -45.68 -33.85 -22.34
N PRO A 42 -46.45 -32.79 -22.06
CA PRO A 42 -46.08 -31.45 -22.53
C PRO A 42 -44.70 -31.10 -22.00
N TYR A 43 -43.82 -30.59 -22.86
CA TYR A 43 -42.56 -30.00 -22.43
C TYR A 43 -42.84 -28.95 -21.34
N VAL A 44 -42.13 -29.03 -20.22
CA VAL A 44 -42.23 -28.05 -19.13
C VAL A 44 -40.85 -27.45 -18.94
N PRO A 45 -40.68 -26.13 -19.10
CA PRO A 45 -39.40 -25.47 -18.86
C PRO A 45 -38.96 -25.67 -17.40
N LEU A 46 -37.66 -25.57 -17.14
CA LEU A 46 -37.16 -25.55 -15.77
C LEU A 46 -37.76 -24.35 -15.01
N PRO A 47 -38.20 -24.51 -13.74
CA PRO A 47 -38.69 -23.39 -12.97
C PRO A 47 -37.56 -22.36 -12.76
N GLU A 48 -37.81 -21.11 -13.14
CA GLU A 48 -36.83 -20.04 -13.00
C GLU A 48 -36.60 -19.73 -11.51
N PRO A 49 -35.35 -19.84 -10.99
CA PRO A 49 -35.03 -19.38 -9.65
C PRO A 49 -35.09 -17.84 -9.59
N PRO A 50 -35.19 -17.24 -8.39
CA PRO A 50 -35.11 -15.78 -8.24
C PRO A 50 -33.97 -15.18 -9.06
N ALA A 51 -34.21 -14.06 -9.73
CA ALA A 51 -33.19 -13.37 -10.50
C ALA A 51 -31.99 -13.06 -9.58
N GLY A 52 -30.78 -13.48 -10.00
CA GLY A 52 -29.57 -13.22 -9.23
C GLY A 52 -29.25 -11.72 -9.19
N TYR A 53 -29.36 -11.06 -10.35
CA TYR A 53 -29.28 -9.62 -10.46
C TYR A 53 -30.66 -8.98 -10.36
N THR A 54 -30.75 -7.85 -9.65
CA THR A 54 -32.01 -7.16 -9.34
C THR A 54 -32.11 -5.76 -9.93
N GLY A 55 -31.14 -5.35 -10.73
CA GLY A 55 -31.03 -3.98 -11.24
C GLY A 55 -29.96 -3.85 -12.33
N PRO A 56 -29.54 -2.62 -12.65
CA PRO A 56 -28.67 -2.35 -13.78
C PRO A 56 -27.31 -3.05 -13.69
N LEU A 57 -26.75 -3.42 -14.83
CA LEU A 57 -25.46 -4.13 -14.94
C LEU A 57 -24.45 -3.35 -15.79
N THR A 58 -23.23 -3.88 -15.87
CA THR A 58 -22.16 -3.35 -16.72
C THR A 58 -21.53 -4.47 -17.52
N TRP A 59 -21.22 -4.20 -18.78
CA TRP A 59 -20.43 -5.09 -19.61
C TRP A 59 -18.95 -5.03 -19.17
N MET A 60 -18.47 -6.12 -18.61
CA MET A 60 -17.08 -6.28 -18.17
C MET A 60 -16.29 -7.07 -19.21
N ASP A 61 -15.04 -6.72 -19.44
CA ASP A 61 -14.17 -7.48 -20.33
C ASP A 61 -13.94 -8.88 -19.75
N TYR A 62 -14.32 -9.90 -20.51
CA TYR A 62 -14.18 -11.31 -20.15
C TYR A 62 -13.03 -11.98 -20.89
N THR A 63 -12.33 -11.24 -21.75
CA THR A 63 -11.15 -11.74 -22.45
C THR A 63 -9.96 -11.80 -21.49
N PRO A 64 -9.34 -12.97 -21.27
CA PRO A 64 -8.16 -13.06 -20.40
C PRO A 64 -7.00 -12.18 -20.89
N PRO A 65 -6.26 -11.48 -20.02
CA PRO A 65 -5.14 -10.65 -20.43
C PRO A 65 -4.06 -11.45 -21.16
N GLY A 66 -3.58 -10.94 -22.30
CA GLY A 66 -2.59 -11.63 -23.14
C GLY A 66 -3.17 -12.76 -24.00
N SER A 67 -4.50 -12.88 -24.06
CA SER A 67 -5.21 -13.81 -24.93
C SER A 67 -4.88 -13.62 -26.41
N PRO A 68 -4.89 -14.70 -27.21
CA PRO A 68 -4.84 -14.63 -28.67
C PRO A 68 -6.16 -14.15 -29.31
N ILE A 69 -7.24 -14.04 -28.52
CA ILE A 69 -8.52 -13.46 -28.96
C ILE A 69 -8.36 -11.94 -29.07
N GLY A 70 -8.85 -11.36 -30.16
CA GLY A 70 -8.99 -9.91 -30.24
C GLY A 70 -7.67 -9.15 -30.39
N LEU A 71 -6.74 -9.69 -31.19
CA LEU A 71 -5.44 -9.08 -31.50
C LEU A 71 -5.55 -7.83 -32.41
N GLY A 72 -6.43 -6.89 -32.06
CA GLY A 72 -6.76 -5.69 -32.82
C GLY A 72 -7.51 -5.97 -34.13
N GLU A 73 -7.44 -5.03 -35.09
CA GLU A 73 -8.13 -5.10 -36.41
C GLU A 73 -7.87 -6.38 -37.24
N ARG A 74 -6.95 -7.25 -36.81
CA ARG A 74 -6.52 -8.45 -37.56
C ARG A 74 -7.39 -9.68 -37.31
N TYR A 75 -7.96 -9.84 -36.12
CA TYR A 75 -8.86 -10.94 -35.76
C TYR A 75 -10.01 -10.38 -34.94
N MET A 76 -11.20 -10.32 -35.55
CA MET A 76 -12.39 -9.74 -34.94
C MET A 76 -13.28 -10.86 -34.40
N PRO A 77 -13.60 -10.89 -33.10
CA PRO A 77 -14.55 -11.85 -32.56
C PRO A 77 -15.95 -11.55 -33.11
N ARG A 78 -16.63 -12.57 -33.66
CA ARG A 78 -17.94 -12.41 -34.32
C ARG A 78 -19.05 -13.12 -33.58
N TYR A 79 -19.25 -14.40 -33.82
CA TYR A 79 -20.29 -15.16 -33.15
C TYR A 79 -19.70 -15.89 -31.97
N LEU A 80 -20.53 -16.16 -30.98
CA LEU A 80 -20.17 -16.96 -29.83
C LEU A 80 -21.30 -17.91 -29.44
N ASP A 81 -20.94 -19.02 -28.83
CA ASP A 81 -21.89 -19.89 -28.14
C ASP A 81 -21.24 -20.45 -26.87
N VAL A 82 -22.04 -21.01 -25.98
CA VAL A 82 -21.59 -21.46 -24.66
C VAL A 82 -22.10 -22.85 -24.32
N ASP A 83 -21.20 -23.71 -23.84
CA ASP A 83 -21.55 -25.09 -23.51
C ASP A 83 -22.15 -25.24 -22.10
N GLY A 84 -22.57 -26.46 -21.76
CA GLY A 84 -23.11 -26.77 -20.44
C GLY A 84 -22.10 -26.64 -19.28
N ASN A 85 -20.80 -26.50 -19.54
CA ASN A 85 -19.76 -26.26 -18.55
C ASN A 85 -19.45 -24.77 -18.38
N GLY A 86 -20.03 -23.90 -19.21
CA GLY A 86 -19.75 -22.47 -19.25
C GLY A 86 -18.56 -22.09 -20.13
N ASP A 87 -17.98 -23.03 -20.89
CA ASP A 87 -16.91 -22.72 -21.85
C ASP A 87 -17.51 -21.91 -23.02
N VAL A 88 -16.94 -20.72 -23.27
CA VAL A 88 -17.38 -19.80 -24.32
C VAL A 88 -16.56 -20.03 -25.58
N TYR A 89 -17.21 -20.43 -26.65
CA TYR A 89 -16.60 -20.63 -27.96
C TYR A 89 -16.86 -19.42 -28.83
N VAL A 90 -15.83 -18.91 -29.51
CA VAL A 90 -15.92 -17.69 -30.32
C VAL A 90 -15.29 -17.92 -31.69
N THR A 91 -15.96 -17.45 -32.73
CA THR A 91 -15.39 -17.37 -34.07
C THR A 91 -14.65 -16.06 -34.26
N GLU A 92 -13.42 -16.14 -34.74
CA GLU A 92 -12.60 -14.97 -35.05
C GLU A 92 -12.40 -14.86 -36.55
N THR A 93 -12.93 -13.79 -37.13
CA THR A 93 -12.81 -13.53 -38.54
C THR A 93 -11.63 -12.61 -38.84
N ASN A 94 -10.80 -12.99 -39.81
CA ASN A 94 -9.70 -12.17 -40.30
C ASN A 94 -10.11 -11.45 -41.59
N TRP A 95 -10.08 -10.11 -41.57
CA TRP A 95 -10.44 -9.30 -42.75
C TRP A 95 -9.30 -9.13 -43.76
N THR A 96 -8.12 -9.64 -43.45
CA THR A 96 -7.00 -9.64 -44.39
C THR A 96 -7.25 -10.71 -45.44
N LEU A 97 -7.44 -10.30 -46.70
CA LEU A 97 -7.68 -11.21 -47.82
C LEU A 97 -6.64 -12.34 -47.86
N GLY A 98 -7.10 -13.59 -47.75
CA GLY A 98 -6.26 -14.79 -47.78
C GLY A 98 -5.62 -15.20 -46.45
N ALA A 99 -5.89 -14.50 -45.36
CA ALA A 99 -5.50 -14.94 -44.02
C ALA A 99 -6.58 -15.85 -43.40
N PRO A 100 -6.20 -16.89 -42.64
CA PRO A 100 -7.15 -17.82 -42.06
C PRO A 100 -7.93 -17.19 -40.90
N GLY A 101 -9.19 -17.59 -40.74
CA GLY A 101 -9.98 -17.37 -39.53
C GLY A 101 -9.69 -18.42 -38.45
N ARG A 102 -10.30 -18.27 -37.27
CA ARG A 102 -10.05 -19.14 -36.11
C ARG A 102 -11.32 -19.42 -35.32
N VAL A 103 -11.25 -20.46 -34.50
CA VAL A 103 -12.20 -20.74 -33.43
C VAL A 103 -11.43 -20.81 -32.12
N ALA A 104 -11.84 -20.03 -31.12
CA ALA A 104 -11.19 -20.00 -29.82
C ALA A 104 -12.19 -20.38 -28.72
N ARG A 105 -11.68 -20.98 -27.64
CA ARG A 105 -12.44 -21.33 -26.44
C ARG A 105 -11.90 -20.58 -25.24
N ILE A 106 -12.76 -19.83 -24.56
CA ILE A 106 -12.50 -19.27 -23.22
C ILE A 106 -13.07 -20.28 -22.21
N SER A 107 -12.26 -20.69 -21.23
CA SER A 107 -12.74 -21.61 -20.18
C SER A 107 -13.85 -20.97 -19.34
N GLY A 108 -14.76 -21.78 -18.78
CA GLY A 108 -15.88 -21.28 -17.97
C GLY A 108 -15.49 -20.54 -16.68
N ASP A 109 -14.26 -20.70 -16.20
CA ASP A 109 -13.69 -19.89 -15.12
C ASP A 109 -13.12 -18.54 -15.59
N GLY A 110 -13.08 -18.29 -16.90
CA GLY A 110 -12.55 -17.08 -17.52
C GLY A 110 -11.03 -16.94 -17.39
N LEU A 111 -10.29 -17.99 -17.05
CA LEU A 111 -8.86 -17.91 -16.77
C LEU A 111 -7.96 -18.29 -17.95
N SER A 112 -8.47 -19.04 -18.92
CA SER A 112 -7.66 -19.57 -20.01
C SER A 112 -8.34 -19.46 -21.37
N VAL A 113 -7.51 -19.33 -22.41
CA VAL A 113 -7.96 -19.35 -23.80
C VAL A 113 -7.22 -20.43 -24.56
N THR A 114 -7.96 -21.27 -25.28
CA THR A 114 -7.43 -22.34 -26.13
C THR A 114 -7.82 -22.08 -27.58
N ASP A 115 -6.87 -22.19 -28.51
CA ASP A 115 -7.16 -22.20 -29.94
C ASP A 115 -7.69 -23.60 -30.31
N VAL A 116 -8.94 -23.68 -30.76
CA VAL A 116 -9.62 -24.92 -31.18
C VAL A 116 -9.84 -24.97 -32.70
N THR A 117 -9.10 -24.15 -33.45
CA THR A 117 -9.07 -24.16 -34.92
C THR A 117 -8.56 -25.50 -35.46
N TYR A 118 -7.58 -26.09 -34.77
CA TYR A 118 -6.86 -27.30 -35.19
C TYR A 118 -6.49 -27.27 -36.70
N ASN A 119 -6.71 -28.36 -37.44
CA ASN A 119 -6.51 -28.43 -38.90
C ASN A 119 -7.74 -27.98 -39.71
N GLY A 120 -8.70 -27.28 -39.12
CA GLY A 120 -9.97 -26.91 -39.75
C GLY A 120 -9.84 -25.99 -40.99
N ASN A 121 -8.71 -25.28 -41.13
CA ASN A 121 -8.41 -24.37 -42.24
C ASN A 121 -9.55 -23.36 -42.51
N PHE A 122 -10.07 -22.75 -41.44
CA PHE A 122 -11.15 -21.77 -41.54
C PHE A 122 -10.72 -20.54 -42.35
N THR A 123 -11.61 -20.05 -43.22
CA THR A 123 -11.36 -18.87 -44.05
C THR A 123 -12.07 -17.66 -43.47
N TYR A 124 -13.37 -17.77 -43.26
CA TYR A 124 -14.21 -16.72 -42.73
C TYR A 124 -15.32 -17.36 -41.88
N PRO A 125 -14.95 -17.83 -40.68
CA PRO A 125 -15.91 -18.45 -39.77
C PRO A 125 -16.88 -17.38 -39.26
N MET A 126 -18.17 -17.70 -39.30
CA MET A 126 -19.27 -16.86 -38.83
C MET A 126 -20.02 -17.55 -37.70
N GLY A 127 -21.26 -18.01 -37.90
CA GLY A 127 -22.06 -18.62 -36.84
C GLY A 127 -21.39 -19.85 -36.24
N ILE A 128 -21.57 -20.02 -34.94
CA ILE A 128 -21.11 -21.15 -34.16
C ILE A 128 -22.24 -21.64 -33.27
N ALA A 129 -22.33 -22.96 -33.11
CA ALA A 129 -23.22 -23.59 -32.13
C ALA A 129 -22.49 -24.71 -31.41
N VAL A 130 -22.86 -24.96 -30.16
CA VAL A 130 -22.49 -26.17 -29.40
C VAL A 130 -23.75 -26.96 -29.07
N ASP A 131 -23.74 -28.26 -29.36
CA ASP A 131 -24.87 -29.12 -29.01
C ASP A 131 -24.78 -29.65 -27.57
N LYS A 132 -25.83 -30.39 -27.17
CA LYS A 132 -25.93 -31.04 -25.85
C LYS A 132 -24.80 -32.05 -25.54
N ASP A 133 -24.13 -32.57 -26.56
CA ASP A 133 -23.06 -33.56 -26.43
C ASP A 133 -21.67 -32.88 -26.45
N GLY A 134 -21.62 -31.57 -26.67
CA GLY A 134 -20.41 -30.75 -26.74
C GLY A 134 -19.78 -30.68 -28.14
N ASN A 135 -20.47 -31.13 -29.19
CA ASN A 135 -19.98 -30.98 -30.55
C ASN A 135 -20.12 -29.53 -31.00
N LEU A 136 -19.12 -29.02 -31.73
CA LEU A 136 -19.16 -27.67 -32.29
C LEU A 136 -19.55 -27.69 -33.75
N TYR A 137 -20.35 -26.71 -34.17
CA TYR A 137 -20.76 -26.50 -35.55
C TYR A 137 -20.40 -25.09 -35.97
N VAL A 138 -19.74 -24.92 -37.11
CA VAL A 138 -19.30 -23.60 -37.61
C VAL A 138 -19.68 -23.43 -39.07
N ALA A 139 -20.32 -22.30 -39.39
CA ALA A 139 -20.51 -21.86 -40.77
C ALA A 139 -19.27 -21.09 -41.24
N ASP A 140 -18.48 -21.69 -42.13
CA ASP A 140 -17.29 -21.10 -42.71
C ASP A 140 -17.53 -20.64 -44.14
N ASN A 141 -17.45 -19.33 -44.37
CA ASN A 141 -17.54 -18.75 -45.69
C ASN A 141 -16.15 -18.73 -46.33
N THR A 142 -16.04 -19.06 -47.62
CA THR A 142 -14.73 -19.02 -48.30
C THR A 142 -14.36 -17.65 -48.85
N GLN A 143 -15.25 -16.65 -48.76
CA GLN A 143 -14.99 -15.29 -49.24
C GLN A 143 -15.54 -14.18 -48.33
N ILE A 144 -14.78 -13.07 -48.25
CA ILE A 144 -15.17 -11.84 -47.57
C ILE A 144 -16.28 -11.14 -48.37
N ASN A 145 -17.13 -10.40 -47.68
CA ASN A 145 -18.21 -9.61 -48.27
C ASN A 145 -17.71 -8.69 -49.43
N GLY A 146 -18.29 -8.84 -50.64
CA GLY A 146 -18.04 -7.98 -51.80
C GLY A 146 -17.18 -8.56 -52.94
N SER A 147 -16.81 -9.84 -52.89
CA SER A 147 -16.06 -10.51 -53.96
C SER A 147 -16.95 -10.95 -55.13
N SER A 148 -16.35 -11.07 -56.33
CA SER A 148 -17.05 -11.44 -57.58
C SER A 148 -16.97 -12.93 -57.95
N ALA A 149 -16.31 -13.74 -57.12
CA ALA A 149 -16.21 -15.20 -57.31
C ALA A 149 -17.32 -15.92 -56.52
N PRO A 150 -17.75 -17.13 -56.94
CA PRO A 150 -18.79 -17.87 -56.21
C PRO A 150 -18.31 -18.19 -54.78
N ASN A 151 -19.07 -17.74 -53.79
CA ASN A 151 -18.86 -18.10 -52.39
C ASN A 151 -19.17 -19.60 -52.23
N ALA A 152 -18.22 -20.38 -51.72
CA ALA A 152 -18.47 -21.73 -51.26
C ALA A 152 -18.54 -21.70 -49.74
N VAL A 153 -19.71 -21.97 -49.16
CA VAL A 153 -19.84 -22.10 -47.71
C VAL A 153 -19.56 -23.54 -47.32
N ARG A 154 -18.88 -23.74 -46.20
CA ARG A 154 -18.70 -25.05 -45.56
C ARG A 154 -19.37 -25.02 -44.20
N ILE A 155 -20.18 -26.03 -43.91
CA ILE A 155 -20.64 -26.29 -42.54
C ILE A 155 -19.68 -27.32 -41.95
N MET A 156 -18.98 -26.92 -40.90
CA MET A 156 -17.90 -27.69 -40.28
C MET A 156 -18.37 -28.19 -38.92
N LYS A 157 -18.12 -29.46 -38.59
CA LYS A 157 -18.38 -30.06 -37.28
C LYS A 157 -17.08 -30.46 -36.59
N LEU A 158 -16.94 -30.18 -35.30
CA LEU A 158 -15.92 -30.76 -34.43
C LEU A 158 -16.60 -31.65 -33.39
N PRO A 159 -16.44 -32.98 -33.46
CA PRO A 159 -16.94 -33.86 -32.42
C PRO A 159 -16.31 -33.58 -31.05
N TYR A 160 -17.09 -33.75 -29.98
CA TYR A 160 -16.59 -33.52 -28.63
C TYR A 160 -15.40 -34.44 -28.28
N GLY A 161 -14.28 -33.84 -27.89
CA GLY A 161 -13.06 -34.56 -27.52
C GLY A 161 -12.13 -34.91 -28.68
N ASP A 162 -12.50 -34.58 -29.92
CA ASP A 162 -11.67 -34.76 -31.12
C ASP A 162 -10.87 -33.48 -31.46
N ASP A 163 -9.91 -33.62 -32.37
CA ASP A 163 -9.05 -32.53 -32.89
C ASP A 163 -9.13 -32.37 -34.43
N GLU A 164 -10.08 -33.06 -35.08
CA GLU A 164 -10.32 -32.99 -36.52
C GLU A 164 -11.73 -32.50 -36.84
N TRP A 165 -11.81 -31.56 -37.80
CA TRP A 165 -13.08 -30.98 -38.25
C TRP A 165 -13.62 -31.72 -39.47
N ASP A 166 -14.87 -32.15 -39.41
CA ASP A 166 -15.61 -32.77 -40.50
C ASP A 166 -16.37 -31.73 -41.32
N ASN A 167 -16.34 -31.86 -42.65
CA ASN A 167 -17.19 -31.05 -43.53
C ASN A 167 -18.54 -31.74 -43.76
N ILE A 168 -19.58 -31.24 -43.10
CA ILE A 168 -20.94 -31.77 -43.11
C ILE A 168 -21.86 -31.01 -44.08
N THR A 169 -21.29 -30.33 -45.07
CA THR A 169 -22.08 -29.63 -46.10
C THR A 169 -22.84 -30.60 -47.01
N TYR A 170 -22.34 -31.84 -47.15
CA TYR A 170 -22.93 -32.94 -47.94
C TYR A 170 -23.35 -32.58 -49.37
N GLY A 171 -22.67 -31.61 -49.98
CA GLY A 171 -22.92 -31.18 -51.36
C GLY A 171 -24.05 -30.15 -51.53
N GLU A 172 -24.71 -29.71 -50.45
CA GLU A 172 -25.65 -28.58 -50.50
C GLU A 172 -24.93 -27.28 -50.87
N SER A 173 -25.61 -26.41 -51.61
CA SER A 173 -25.05 -25.12 -52.03
C SER A 173 -25.70 -23.99 -51.25
N PHE A 174 -25.00 -23.50 -50.23
CA PHE A 174 -25.37 -22.31 -49.48
C PHE A 174 -24.89 -21.03 -50.18
N ALA A 175 -25.65 -19.95 -50.05
CA ALA A 175 -25.30 -18.63 -50.57
C ALA A 175 -24.36 -17.87 -49.60
N TYR A 176 -24.71 -17.83 -48.32
CA TYR A 176 -23.89 -17.18 -47.28
C TYR A 176 -24.31 -17.67 -45.88
N GLY A 177 -23.44 -18.40 -45.18
CA GLY A 177 -23.74 -18.91 -43.85
C GLY A 177 -23.58 -17.84 -42.78
N PHE A 178 -24.66 -17.50 -42.08
CA PHE A 178 -24.65 -16.62 -40.91
C PHE A 178 -24.75 -17.45 -39.62
N GLY A 179 -25.75 -17.21 -38.77
CA GLY A 179 -25.96 -17.94 -37.52
C GLY A 179 -26.18 -19.44 -37.69
N VAL A 180 -25.80 -20.17 -36.64
CA VAL A 180 -25.93 -21.62 -36.53
C VAL A 180 -26.56 -21.92 -35.18
N ALA A 181 -27.48 -22.89 -35.12
CA ALA A 181 -28.03 -23.40 -33.86
C ALA A 181 -28.06 -24.92 -33.87
N ALA A 182 -27.98 -25.53 -32.68
CA ALA A 182 -28.27 -26.93 -32.47
C ALA A 182 -29.47 -27.05 -31.51
N ASP A 183 -30.42 -27.94 -31.82
CA ASP A 183 -31.52 -28.24 -30.88
C ASP A 183 -31.21 -29.46 -30.00
N PRO A 184 -31.97 -29.67 -28.91
CA PRO A 184 -31.77 -30.81 -28.02
C PRO A 184 -31.98 -32.19 -28.67
N GLN A 185 -32.60 -32.24 -29.85
CA GLN A 185 -32.84 -33.46 -30.61
C GLN A 185 -31.67 -33.82 -31.54
N GLY A 186 -30.63 -32.98 -31.62
CA GLY A 186 -29.45 -33.21 -32.46
C GLY A 186 -29.61 -32.65 -33.88
N ASN A 187 -30.63 -31.82 -34.14
CA ASN A 187 -30.73 -31.13 -35.41
C ASN A 187 -29.85 -29.88 -35.41
N VAL A 188 -29.22 -29.62 -36.55
CA VAL A 188 -28.41 -28.43 -36.80
C VAL A 188 -29.15 -27.51 -37.75
N TYR A 189 -29.18 -26.23 -37.44
CA TYR A 189 -29.85 -25.20 -38.24
C TYR A 189 -28.86 -24.15 -38.68
N VAL A 190 -28.96 -23.70 -39.93
CA VAL A 190 -28.09 -22.68 -40.51
C VAL A 190 -28.94 -21.61 -41.18
N VAL A 191 -28.64 -20.35 -40.88
CA VAL A 191 -29.16 -19.21 -41.62
C VAL A 191 -28.37 -19.06 -42.91
N ASP A 192 -28.98 -19.44 -44.04
CA ASP A 192 -28.45 -19.23 -45.37
C ASP A 192 -28.93 -17.89 -45.91
N GLY A 193 -28.18 -16.85 -45.62
CA GLY A 193 -28.55 -15.48 -45.94
C GLY A 193 -28.18 -15.06 -47.37
N LYS A 194 -28.49 -13.79 -47.65
CA LYS A 194 -28.15 -13.13 -48.91
C LYS A 194 -27.04 -12.11 -48.68
N ASN A 195 -25.99 -12.16 -49.49
CA ASN A 195 -25.00 -11.07 -49.51
C ASN A 195 -25.37 -10.01 -50.56
N GLY A 196 -25.67 -8.79 -50.12
CA GLY A 196 -25.90 -7.63 -51.00
C GLY A 196 -27.05 -7.87 -51.99
N SER A 197 -26.84 -7.57 -53.27
CA SER A 197 -27.86 -7.72 -54.33
C SER A 197 -27.94 -9.13 -54.95
N ALA A 198 -27.38 -10.16 -54.31
CA ALA A 198 -27.38 -11.52 -54.83
C ALA A 198 -28.80 -12.05 -55.16
N PRO A 199 -28.98 -12.85 -56.23
CA PRO A 199 -30.30 -13.29 -56.70
C PRO A 199 -30.99 -14.34 -55.80
N PHE A 200 -30.33 -14.76 -54.71
CA PHE A 200 -30.83 -15.78 -53.79
C PHE A 200 -31.80 -15.16 -52.77
N SER A 201 -32.87 -15.90 -52.44
CA SER A 201 -33.73 -15.59 -51.30
C SER A 201 -33.14 -16.26 -50.06
N PRO A 202 -33.15 -15.60 -48.89
CA PRO A 202 -32.63 -16.19 -47.67
C PRO A 202 -33.41 -17.46 -47.30
N ARG A 203 -32.70 -18.47 -46.78
CA ARG A 203 -33.27 -19.75 -46.33
C ARG A 203 -32.86 -20.05 -44.89
N ILE A 204 -33.69 -20.82 -44.19
CA ILE A 204 -33.33 -21.51 -42.96
C ILE A 204 -33.18 -22.98 -43.30
N MET A 205 -31.95 -23.50 -43.21
CA MET A 205 -31.63 -24.88 -43.57
C MET A 205 -31.51 -25.72 -42.30
N LYS A 206 -32.09 -26.92 -42.31
CA LYS A 206 -32.06 -27.90 -41.21
C LYS A 206 -31.31 -29.15 -41.65
N LEU A 207 -30.51 -29.73 -40.76
CA LEU A 207 -29.88 -31.03 -40.91
C LEU A 207 -30.24 -31.89 -39.69
N ASP A 208 -30.87 -33.04 -39.92
CA ASP A 208 -31.01 -34.08 -38.90
C ASP A 208 -29.75 -34.95 -38.96
N GLU A 209 -28.82 -34.73 -38.03
CA GLU A 209 -27.53 -35.42 -38.04
C GLU A 209 -27.64 -36.87 -37.56
N ASP A 210 -28.59 -37.14 -36.68
CA ASP A 210 -28.83 -38.46 -36.08
C ASP A 210 -29.68 -39.37 -37.00
N LYS A 211 -29.93 -38.94 -38.23
CA LYS A 211 -30.68 -39.72 -39.22
C LYS A 211 -29.90 -40.99 -39.59
N ASP A 212 -30.56 -42.15 -39.51
CA ASP A 212 -29.99 -43.48 -39.79
C ASP A 212 -29.51 -43.69 -41.27
N GLU A 213 -29.81 -42.74 -42.17
CA GLU A 213 -29.43 -42.72 -43.60
C GLU A 213 -28.50 -41.53 -43.89
N THR A 214 -27.95 -41.39 -45.10
CA THR A 214 -27.11 -40.23 -45.47
C THR A 214 -27.81 -38.91 -45.13
N PRO A 215 -27.27 -38.08 -44.20
CA PRO A 215 -27.91 -36.83 -43.80
C PRO A 215 -28.03 -35.87 -44.98
N GLU A 216 -29.19 -35.21 -45.10
CA GLU A 216 -29.48 -34.25 -46.16
C GLU A 216 -30.07 -32.97 -45.56
N TRP A 217 -29.72 -31.83 -46.16
CA TRP A 217 -30.22 -30.52 -45.74
C TRP A 217 -31.65 -30.30 -46.23
N GLU A 218 -32.54 -29.88 -45.33
CA GLU A 218 -33.93 -29.54 -45.59
C GLU A 218 -34.12 -28.01 -45.50
N ASP A 219 -34.79 -27.41 -46.48
CA ASP A 219 -35.21 -26.00 -46.42
C ASP A 219 -36.52 -25.88 -45.64
N ILE A 220 -36.45 -25.31 -44.43
CA ILE A 220 -37.59 -25.14 -43.52
C ILE A 220 -38.13 -23.70 -43.50
N THR A 221 -37.75 -22.87 -44.47
CA THR A 221 -38.14 -21.45 -44.54
C THR A 221 -39.65 -21.26 -44.67
N GLY A 222 -40.33 -22.16 -45.38
CA GLY A 222 -41.76 -22.06 -45.67
C GLY A 222 -42.06 -21.13 -46.85
N ALA A 223 -43.11 -20.31 -46.74
CA ALA A 223 -43.55 -19.44 -47.85
C ALA A 223 -42.43 -18.46 -48.27
N PRO A 224 -42.13 -18.33 -49.58
CA PRO A 224 -41.10 -17.42 -50.06
C PRO A 224 -41.52 -15.98 -49.72
N SER A 225 -40.67 -15.23 -48.99
CA SER A 225 -40.82 -13.83 -48.50
C SER A 225 -40.99 -13.59 -46.99
N VAL A 226 -40.91 -14.62 -46.13
CA VAL A 226 -40.95 -14.42 -44.66
C VAL A 226 -39.79 -13.57 -44.15
N PHE A 227 -38.57 -13.82 -44.67
CA PHE A 227 -37.35 -13.15 -44.23
C PHE A 227 -36.79 -12.24 -45.32
N SER A 228 -36.29 -11.06 -44.92
CA SER A 228 -35.50 -10.17 -45.78
C SER A 228 -34.01 -10.37 -45.52
N TYR A 229 -33.57 -10.19 -44.28
CA TYR A 229 -32.15 -10.30 -43.90
C TYR A 229 -31.97 -10.98 -42.54
N PRO A 230 -32.23 -12.31 -42.46
CA PRO A 230 -31.98 -13.07 -41.24
C PRO A 230 -30.48 -13.13 -40.98
N VAL A 231 -30.09 -12.95 -39.72
CA VAL A 231 -28.67 -12.87 -39.32
C VAL A 231 -28.28 -13.93 -38.31
N ASP A 232 -29.20 -14.36 -37.47
CA ASP A 232 -28.88 -15.34 -36.44
C ASP A 232 -30.07 -16.20 -36.02
N ILE A 233 -29.80 -17.37 -35.46
CA ILE A 233 -30.80 -18.36 -35.08
C ILE A 233 -30.45 -19.02 -33.74
N ALA A 234 -31.45 -19.28 -32.91
CA ALA A 234 -31.32 -20.05 -31.67
C ALA A 234 -32.46 -21.04 -31.52
N ALA A 235 -32.22 -22.12 -30.76
CA ALA A 235 -33.22 -23.13 -30.42
C ALA A 235 -33.43 -23.19 -28.91
N ASP A 236 -34.69 -23.31 -28.46
CA ASP A 236 -34.98 -23.56 -27.04
C ASP A 236 -34.99 -25.06 -26.70
N GLY A 237 -35.11 -25.37 -25.40
CA GLY A 237 -35.11 -26.74 -24.89
C GLY A 237 -36.30 -27.57 -25.40
N ALA A 238 -37.36 -26.93 -25.89
CA ALA A 238 -38.48 -27.61 -26.54
C ALA A 238 -38.22 -27.89 -28.02
N GLY A 239 -37.24 -27.24 -28.64
CA GLY A 239 -36.96 -27.27 -30.08
C GLY A 239 -37.69 -26.18 -30.88
N ASN A 240 -38.24 -25.14 -30.25
CA ASN A 240 -38.73 -23.98 -30.99
C ASN A 240 -37.53 -23.17 -31.50
N LEU A 241 -37.64 -22.63 -32.71
CA LEU A 241 -36.59 -21.82 -33.32
C LEU A 241 -36.91 -20.34 -33.23
N TYR A 242 -35.88 -19.54 -32.99
CA TYR A 242 -35.94 -18.08 -32.93
C TYR A 242 -34.95 -17.52 -33.94
N VAL A 243 -35.44 -16.74 -34.91
CA VAL A 243 -34.61 -16.13 -35.95
C VAL A 243 -34.62 -14.63 -35.82
N SER A 244 -33.43 -14.05 -35.67
CA SER A 244 -33.25 -12.60 -35.67
C SER A 244 -33.02 -12.09 -37.09
N GLN A 245 -33.61 -10.93 -37.37
CA GLN A 245 -33.51 -10.26 -38.67
C GLN A 245 -33.09 -8.81 -38.49
N SER A 246 -32.01 -8.41 -39.19
CA SER A 246 -31.59 -7.01 -39.26
C SER A 246 -32.30 -6.28 -40.43
N PRO A 247 -32.40 -4.94 -40.39
CA PRO A 247 -33.03 -4.19 -41.47
C PRO A 247 -32.13 -4.07 -42.70
N GLU A 248 -32.68 -4.25 -43.92
CA GLU A 248 -31.92 -4.16 -45.18
C GLU A 248 -31.57 -2.71 -45.59
N THR A 249 -32.46 -1.73 -45.32
CA THR A 249 -32.25 -0.29 -45.61
C THR A 249 -33.10 0.62 -44.71
N GLY A 250 -32.69 1.89 -44.55
CA GLY A 250 -33.05 2.89 -43.50
C GLY A 250 -34.51 3.30 -43.27
N SER A 251 -35.45 2.34 -43.25
CA SER A 251 -36.81 2.51 -42.74
C SER A 251 -37.43 1.21 -42.17
N GLN A 252 -36.75 0.07 -42.30
CA GLN A 252 -37.20 -1.19 -41.69
C GLN A 252 -36.69 -1.29 -40.24
N GLN A 253 -37.50 -1.86 -39.37
CA GLN A 253 -37.13 -2.21 -38.00
C GLN A 253 -36.61 -3.65 -37.97
N SER A 254 -35.72 -3.96 -37.03
CA SER A 254 -35.32 -5.33 -36.76
C SER A 254 -36.51 -6.20 -36.37
N ARG A 255 -36.43 -7.51 -36.66
CA ARG A 255 -37.50 -8.46 -36.36
C ARG A 255 -36.98 -9.69 -35.64
N MET A 256 -37.82 -10.26 -34.78
CA MET A 256 -37.65 -11.57 -34.15
C MET A 256 -38.79 -12.48 -34.57
N PHE A 257 -38.47 -13.62 -35.18
CA PHE A 257 -39.46 -14.61 -35.60
C PHE A 257 -39.33 -15.89 -34.79
N LYS A 258 -40.46 -16.54 -34.50
CA LYS A 258 -40.53 -17.84 -33.84
C LYS A 258 -41.13 -18.90 -34.75
N LEU A 259 -40.55 -20.09 -34.79
CA LEU A 259 -41.14 -21.31 -35.35
C LEU A 259 -41.38 -22.33 -34.23
N PRO A 260 -42.63 -22.77 -33.99
CA PRO A 260 -42.92 -23.80 -33.00
C PRO A 260 -42.33 -25.17 -33.36
N VAL A 261 -41.90 -25.96 -32.37
CA VAL A 261 -41.34 -27.32 -32.56
C VAL A 261 -42.33 -28.27 -33.26
N ASP A 262 -43.63 -28.13 -32.99
CA ASP A 262 -44.68 -28.95 -33.60
C ASP A 262 -44.93 -28.60 -35.10
N GLY A 263 -44.11 -27.70 -35.65
CA GLY A 263 -44.26 -27.15 -37.00
C GLY A 263 -45.26 -26.01 -37.08
N GLY A 264 -45.47 -25.47 -38.29
CA GLY A 264 -46.39 -24.37 -38.53
C GLY A 264 -45.80 -23.28 -39.43
N SER A 265 -46.19 -22.03 -39.18
CA SER A 265 -45.65 -20.86 -39.87
C SER A 265 -44.88 -19.98 -38.90
N TRP A 266 -43.86 -19.30 -39.41
CA TRP A 266 -43.10 -18.30 -38.66
C TRP A 266 -44.02 -17.18 -38.16
N THR A 267 -43.92 -16.86 -36.87
CA THR A 267 -44.66 -15.76 -36.23
C THR A 267 -43.71 -14.65 -35.81
N ASP A 268 -44.03 -13.41 -36.18
CA ASP A 268 -43.31 -12.21 -35.72
C ASP A 268 -43.66 -11.95 -34.24
N ILE A 269 -42.65 -12.05 -33.38
CA ILE A 269 -42.74 -11.82 -31.93
C ILE A 269 -41.93 -10.59 -31.50
N SER A 270 -41.63 -9.68 -32.43
CA SER A 270 -40.78 -8.53 -32.17
C SER A 270 -41.36 -7.61 -31.07
N PRO A 271 -40.52 -7.09 -30.15
CA PRO A 271 -40.95 -6.10 -29.16
C PRO A 271 -41.42 -4.81 -29.82
N ALA A 272 -42.56 -4.29 -29.37
CA ALA A 272 -43.04 -2.96 -29.78
C ALA A 272 -42.11 -1.83 -29.28
N THR A 273 -41.29 -2.10 -28.26
CA THR A 273 -40.34 -1.18 -27.62
C THR A 273 -38.97 -1.11 -28.30
N ALA A 274 -38.67 -1.98 -29.28
CA ALA A 274 -37.47 -1.84 -30.09
C ALA A 274 -37.57 -0.58 -30.97
N GLY A 275 -36.97 0.52 -30.48
CA GLY A 275 -36.99 1.81 -31.16
C GLY A 275 -36.28 1.79 -32.54
N PRO A 276 -36.38 2.87 -33.33
CA PRO A 276 -35.80 2.98 -34.68
C PRO A 276 -34.25 2.91 -34.74
N GLY A 277 -33.59 2.65 -33.61
CA GLY A 277 -32.14 2.48 -33.50
C GLY A 277 -31.70 1.10 -33.00
N PHE A 278 -32.62 0.13 -32.81
CA PHE A 278 -32.28 -1.26 -32.46
C PHE A 278 -31.94 -2.04 -33.74
N PHE A 279 -30.65 -2.21 -34.01
CA PHE A 279 -30.14 -3.06 -35.09
C PHE A 279 -29.79 -4.44 -34.53
N ALA A 280 -30.67 -5.41 -34.74
CA ALA A 280 -30.49 -6.78 -34.29
C ALA A 280 -29.26 -7.42 -34.91
N SER A 281 -28.56 -8.24 -34.13
CA SER A 281 -27.37 -8.94 -34.63
C SER A 281 -27.21 -10.36 -34.10
N GLY A 282 -27.55 -10.64 -32.83
CA GLY A 282 -27.44 -11.98 -32.25
C GLY A 282 -28.64 -12.36 -31.38
N VAL A 283 -28.93 -13.66 -31.31
CA VAL A 283 -30.00 -14.26 -30.50
C VAL A 283 -29.50 -15.51 -29.80
N SER A 284 -29.86 -15.69 -28.53
CA SER A 284 -29.53 -16.89 -27.77
C SER A 284 -30.66 -17.25 -26.81
N VAL A 285 -30.67 -18.49 -26.34
CA VAL A 285 -31.68 -19.02 -25.43
C VAL A 285 -30.99 -19.67 -24.24
N ASP A 286 -31.44 -19.36 -23.02
CA ASP A 286 -30.92 -20.01 -21.81
C ASP A 286 -31.62 -21.34 -21.50
N LYS A 287 -31.09 -22.10 -20.52
CA LYS A 287 -31.67 -23.40 -20.11
C LYS A 287 -33.10 -23.34 -19.53
N TYR A 288 -33.63 -22.14 -19.31
CA TYR A 288 -35.00 -21.90 -18.85
C TYR A 288 -35.91 -21.42 -19.99
N ASP A 289 -35.40 -21.47 -21.22
CA ASP A 289 -36.04 -21.04 -22.47
C ASP A 289 -36.36 -19.54 -22.53
N ASN A 290 -35.57 -18.71 -21.82
CA ASN A 290 -35.64 -17.28 -22.03
C ASN A 290 -34.83 -16.91 -23.27
N VAL A 291 -35.41 -16.05 -24.12
CA VAL A 291 -34.77 -15.58 -25.35
C VAL A 291 -34.06 -14.26 -25.08
N TYR A 292 -32.80 -14.16 -25.49
CA TYR A 292 -31.98 -12.95 -25.39
C TYR A 292 -31.70 -12.42 -26.78
N TRP A 293 -31.85 -11.11 -26.96
CA TRP A 293 -31.71 -10.45 -28.23
C TRP A 293 -30.89 -9.18 -28.09
N ILE A 294 -29.77 -9.09 -28.81
CA ILE A 294 -28.83 -7.98 -28.67
C ILE A 294 -28.82 -7.07 -29.90
N SER A 295 -28.58 -5.79 -29.66
CA SER A 295 -28.40 -4.81 -30.72
C SER A 295 -26.94 -4.38 -30.91
N LEU A 296 -26.52 -4.38 -32.17
CA LEU A 296 -25.23 -3.92 -32.65
C LEU A 296 -24.96 -2.44 -32.44
N SER A 297 -25.96 -1.59 -32.58
CA SER A 297 -25.79 -0.12 -32.65
C SER A 297 -25.77 0.56 -31.29
N ASN A 298 -26.58 0.07 -30.34
CA ASN A 298 -26.77 0.71 -29.04
C ASN A 298 -26.48 -0.22 -27.85
N SER A 299 -25.99 -1.45 -28.10
CA SER A 299 -25.71 -2.46 -27.07
C SER A 299 -26.91 -2.84 -26.19
N GLN A 300 -28.14 -2.50 -26.62
CA GLN A 300 -29.35 -2.86 -25.89
C GLN A 300 -29.54 -4.39 -25.94
N THR A 301 -29.78 -5.00 -24.79
CA THR A 301 -30.06 -6.44 -24.67
C THR A 301 -31.47 -6.62 -24.13
N MET A 302 -32.30 -7.28 -24.91
CA MET A 302 -33.69 -7.58 -24.58
C MET A 302 -33.81 -9.04 -24.14
N LYS A 303 -34.66 -9.31 -23.15
CA LYS A 303 -35.00 -10.64 -22.65
C LYS A 303 -36.50 -10.89 -22.79
N LEU A 304 -36.87 -12.04 -23.32
CA LEU A 304 -38.24 -12.56 -23.37
C LEU A 304 -38.33 -13.82 -22.52
N GLY A 305 -39.29 -13.85 -21.59
CA GLY A 305 -39.54 -15.05 -20.78
C GLY A 305 -40.16 -16.19 -21.61
N TYR A 306 -40.01 -17.44 -21.16
CA TYR A 306 -40.65 -18.59 -21.80
C TYR A 306 -42.15 -18.37 -22.04
N GLY A 307 -42.60 -18.64 -23.26
CA GLY A 307 -44.01 -18.49 -23.67
C GLY A 307 -44.48 -17.05 -23.86
N GLY A 308 -43.61 -16.05 -23.68
CA GLY A 308 -43.92 -14.65 -23.90
C GLY A 308 -44.14 -14.30 -25.37
N GLY A 309 -44.94 -13.27 -25.62
CA GLY A 309 -45.18 -12.67 -26.93
C GLY A 309 -44.51 -11.30 -27.10
N SER A 310 -44.95 -10.56 -28.12
CA SER A 310 -44.38 -9.25 -28.48
C SER A 310 -44.50 -8.17 -27.39
N GLU A 311 -45.39 -8.34 -26.41
CA GLU A 311 -45.59 -7.38 -25.29
C GLU A 311 -44.75 -7.72 -24.04
N ASP A 312 -44.14 -8.90 -23.98
CA ASP A 312 -43.50 -9.43 -22.77
C ASP A 312 -41.97 -9.24 -22.71
N TRP A 313 -41.41 -8.56 -23.72
CA TRP A 313 -39.98 -8.26 -23.76
C TRP A 313 -39.60 -7.22 -22.72
N THR A 314 -38.49 -7.48 -22.03
CA THR A 314 -37.88 -6.58 -21.04
C THR A 314 -36.46 -6.23 -21.46
N GLU A 315 -35.99 -5.03 -21.12
CA GLU A 315 -34.60 -4.65 -21.34
C GLU A 315 -33.75 -5.04 -20.12
N ILE A 316 -32.56 -5.59 -20.35
CA ILE A 316 -31.55 -5.72 -19.29
C ILE A 316 -30.91 -4.36 -19.10
N GLU A 317 -31.28 -3.67 -18.03
CA GLU A 317 -30.83 -2.31 -17.74
C GLU A 317 -29.30 -2.25 -17.58
N LEU A 318 -28.68 -1.20 -18.15
CA LEU A 318 -27.25 -0.91 -17.96
C LEU A 318 -27.09 0.32 -17.05
N LEU A 319 -26.14 0.28 -16.11
CA LEU A 319 -25.93 1.39 -15.16
C LEU A 319 -25.56 2.69 -15.87
N THR A 320 -24.78 2.56 -16.95
CA THR A 320 -24.41 3.68 -17.81
C THR A 320 -24.27 3.18 -19.23
N ALA A 321 -24.94 3.84 -20.19
CA ALA A 321 -24.65 3.65 -21.59
C ALA A 321 -23.20 4.06 -21.87
N PRO A 322 -22.44 3.30 -22.68
CA PRO A 322 -21.06 3.66 -22.99
C PRO A 322 -21.02 5.03 -23.69
N SER A 323 -20.00 5.84 -23.37
CA SER A 323 -19.84 7.19 -23.93
C SER A 323 -19.65 7.20 -25.46
N SER A 324 -19.29 6.05 -26.03
CA SER A 324 -19.23 5.76 -27.45
C SER A 324 -20.00 4.46 -27.74
N PRO A 325 -20.71 4.34 -28.86
CA PRO A 325 -21.42 3.10 -29.19
C PRO A 325 -20.43 1.94 -29.30
N VAL A 326 -20.65 0.89 -28.51
CA VAL A 326 -19.91 -0.37 -28.58
C VAL A 326 -20.65 -1.28 -29.55
N LEU A 327 -19.96 -1.73 -30.60
CA LEU A 327 -20.55 -2.56 -31.64
C LEU A 327 -20.62 -4.02 -31.18
N ARG A 328 -21.71 -4.41 -30.51
CA ARG A 328 -21.91 -5.77 -30.00
C ARG A 328 -22.49 -6.69 -31.07
N TYR A 329 -21.76 -7.71 -31.47
CA TYR A 329 -22.14 -8.48 -32.66
C TYR A 329 -23.08 -9.62 -32.34
N ASP A 330 -22.78 -10.39 -31.31
CA ASP A 330 -23.57 -11.57 -30.97
C ASP A 330 -23.75 -11.71 -29.45
N VAL A 331 -24.66 -12.59 -29.02
CA VAL A 331 -24.99 -12.86 -27.61
C VAL A 331 -25.05 -14.36 -27.37
N ALA A 332 -24.46 -14.83 -26.27
CA ALA A 332 -24.67 -16.19 -25.77
C ALA A 332 -25.01 -16.16 -24.29
N VAL A 333 -25.77 -17.15 -23.81
CA VAL A 333 -26.19 -17.24 -22.42
C VAL A 333 -25.97 -18.64 -21.87
N ASP A 334 -25.25 -18.74 -20.75
CA ASP A 334 -24.95 -20.03 -20.14
C ASP A 334 -26.07 -20.52 -19.21
N GLY A 335 -25.86 -21.74 -18.67
CA GLY A 335 -26.81 -22.35 -17.73
C GLY A 335 -27.02 -21.54 -16.45
N ASP A 336 -26.12 -20.66 -16.05
CA ASP A 336 -26.23 -19.82 -14.86
C ASP A 336 -26.83 -18.44 -15.14
N ARG A 337 -27.25 -18.20 -16.41
CA ARG A 337 -27.80 -16.95 -16.93
C ARG A 337 -26.76 -15.84 -17.05
N ASN A 338 -25.48 -16.19 -17.16
CA ASN A 338 -24.46 -15.21 -17.53
C ASN A 338 -24.62 -14.89 -19.01
N VAL A 339 -24.66 -13.60 -19.32
CA VAL A 339 -24.83 -13.11 -20.69
C VAL A 339 -23.48 -12.64 -21.21
N TYR A 340 -23.05 -13.23 -22.31
CA TYR A 340 -21.80 -12.95 -22.99
C TYR A 340 -22.08 -12.25 -24.33
N SER A 341 -21.15 -11.43 -24.79
CA SER A 341 -21.25 -10.80 -26.10
C SER A 341 -19.89 -10.46 -26.69
N THR A 342 -19.74 -10.62 -28.00
CA THR A 342 -18.59 -10.15 -28.77
C THR A 342 -18.68 -8.65 -29.05
N SER A 343 -17.54 -7.95 -29.03
CA SER A 343 -17.43 -6.53 -29.38
C SER A 343 -16.51 -6.34 -30.58
N LEU A 344 -17.05 -5.79 -31.68
CA LEU A 344 -16.27 -5.45 -32.87
C LEU A 344 -15.46 -4.16 -32.72
N SER A 345 -15.88 -3.28 -31.81
CA SER A 345 -15.19 -2.01 -31.55
C SER A 345 -14.10 -2.14 -30.49
N SER A 346 -14.28 -3.06 -29.54
CA SER A 346 -13.33 -3.30 -28.45
C SER A 346 -12.47 -4.54 -28.69
N TYR A 347 -12.78 -5.33 -29.73
CA TYR A 347 -12.10 -6.58 -30.09
C TYR A 347 -12.02 -7.55 -28.90
N ASN A 348 -13.11 -7.73 -28.16
CA ASN A 348 -13.12 -8.58 -26.98
C ASN A 348 -14.44 -9.35 -26.83
N VAL A 349 -14.44 -10.36 -25.97
CA VAL A 349 -15.65 -10.94 -25.39
C VAL A 349 -15.94 -10.22 -24.08
N SER A 350 -17.17 -9.76 -23.88
CA SER A 350 -17.64 -9.14 -22.64
C SER A 350 -18.67 -10.03 -21.95
N LYS A 351 -18.74 -9.96 -20.62
CA LYS A 351 -19.76 -10.59 -19.78
C LYS A 351 -20.53 -9.51 -19.02
N LEU A 352 -21.86 -9.63 -18.89
CA LEU A 352 -22.67 -8.74 -18.05
C LEU A 352 -22.50 -9.11 -16.57
N MET A 353 -22.04 -8.15 -15.76
CA MET A 353 -21.79 -8.34 -14.34
C MET A 353 -22.17 -7.09 -13.52
N ALA A 354 -22.32 -7.25 -12.21
CA ALA A 354 -22.40 -6.11 -11.30
C ALA A 354 -21.03 -5.45 -11.13
N SER A 355 -20.99 -4.15 -10.88
CA SER A 355 -19.75 -3.36 -10.79
C SER A 355 -19.90 -2.16 -9.87
N ILE A 356 -18.79 -1.58 -9.41
CA ILE A 356 -18.81 -0.31 -8.68
C ILE A 356 -18.21 0.80 -9.55
N ILE A 357 -18.95 1.88 -9.74
CA ILE A 357 -18.47 3.08 -10.44
C ILE A 357 -18.39 4.23 -9.43
N TYR A 358 -17.20 4.82 -9.31
CA TYR A 358 -16.97 5.96 -8.42
C TYR A 358 -17.14 7.30 -9.15
N ASP A 359 -17.70 8.28 -8.45
CA ASP A 359 -17.92 9.64 -8.91
C ASP A 359 -17.41 10.63 -7.87
N GLY A 360 -16.52 11.54 -8.25
CA GLY A 360 -15.86 12.47 -7.32
C GLY A 360 -16.81 13.51 -6.72
N ASN A 361 -18.07 13.56 -7.15
CA ASN A 361 -19.11 14.45 -6.66
C ASN A 361 -18.67 15.92 -6.61
N VAL A 362 -18.29 16.43 -7.79
CA VAL A 362 -17.73 17.77 -8.01
C VAL A 362 -16.42 17.98 -7.23
N PRO A 363 -15.35 17.23 -7.54
CA PRO A 363 -14.03 17.41 -6.93
C PRO A 363 -13.33 18.64 -7.53
N ASN A 364 -12.36 19.19 -6.79
CA ASN A 364 -11.45 20.23 -7.28
C ASN A 364 -10.18 19.65 -7.95
N GLY A 365 -9.85 18.38 -7.71
CA GLY A 365 -8.73 17.68 -8.32
C GLY A 365 -8.68 16.20 -7.94
N GLY A 366 -7.71 15.47 -8.49
CA GLY A 366 -7.56 14.02 -8.32
C GLY A 366 -8.39 13.19 -9.31
N ALA A 367 -8.28 11.87 -9.18
CA ALA A 367 -9.04 10.90 -9.96
C ALA A 367 -9.92 10.04 -9.03
N VAL A 368 -11.04 9.55 -9.54
CA VAL A 368 -11.84 8.55 -8.81
C VAL A 368 -11.14 7.19 -8.84
N PRO A 369 -11.31 6.34 -7.81
CA PRO A 369 -10.85 4.96 -7.87
C PRO A 369 -11.49 4.23 -9.07
N VAL A 370 -10.76 3.26 -9.61
CA VAL A 370 -11.27 2.34 -10.64
C VAL A 370 -11.41 0.97 -10.00
N ASP A 371 -12.61 0.40 -10.05
CA ASP A 371 -12.84 -1.01 -9.71
C ASP A 371 -12.88 -1.83 -11.02
N PRO A 372 -11.81 -2.57 -11.35
CA PRO A 372 -11.76 -3.35 -12.57
C PRO A 372 -12.51 -4.67 -12.46
N VAL A 373 -13.04 -5.02 -11.28
CA VAL A 373 -13.65 -6.32 -11.01
C VAL A 373 -15.15 -6.27 -11.30
N GLY A 374 -15.61 -7.27 -12.07
CA GLY A 374 -17.03 -7.59 -12.18
C GLY A 374 -17.39 -8.57 -11.07
N TYR A 375 -18.54 -8.36 -10.43
CA TYR A 375 -19.01 -9.16 -9.31
C TYR A 375 -20.19 -10.02 -9.75
N GLU A 376 -20.15 -11.28 -9.35
CA GLU A 376 -21.28 -12.19 -9.52
C GLU A 376 -22.45 -11.81 -8.59
N ALA A 377 -23.65 -12.24 -8.96
CA ALA A 377 -24.84 -11.97 -8.16
C ALA A 377 -24.71 -12.50 -6.71
N GLY A 378 -24.84 -11.60 -5.74
CA GLY A 378 -24.73 -11.89 -4.30
C GLY A 378 -23.29 -11.87 -3.77
N GLU A 379 -22.30 -11.63 -4.62
CA GLU A 379 -20.91 -11.47 -4.18
C GLU A 379 -20.74 -10.20 -3.34
N THR A 380 -19.75 -10.19 -2.44
CA THR A 380 -19.46 -9.01 -1.60
C THR A 380 -18.27 -8.24 -2.16
N ALA A 381 -18.54 -7.04 -2.66
CA ALA A 381 -17.54 -6.03 -2.97
C ALA A 381 -17.19 -5.20 -1.72
N TYR A 382 -16.14 -4.39 -1.81
CA TYR A 382 -15.74 -3.48 -0.74
C TYR A 382 -15.52 -2.07 -1.28
N ALA A 383 -16.09 -1.06 -0.61
CA ALA A 383 -15.93 0.33 -1.01
C ALA A 383 -14.45 0.77 -0.96
N SER A 384 -13.97 1.42 -2.01
CA SER A 384 -12.57 1.84 -2.15
C SER A 384 -12.23 3.02 -1.25
N GLY A 385 -10.94 3.24 -1.00
CA GLY A 385 -10.42 4.48 -0.42
C GLY A 385 -10.46 5.66 -1.38
N ASN A 386 -9.98 6.82 -0.94
CA ASN A 386 -9.72 7.97 -1.80
C ASN A 386 -8.38 7.82 -2.56
N THR A 387 -8.24 6.76 -3.36
CA THR A 387 -6.95 6.29 -3.87
C THR A 387 -6.40 7.13 -5.02
N GLY A 388 -7.27 7.81 -5.77
CA GLY A 388 -6.85 8.78 -6.77
C GLY A 388 -6.64 10.20 -6.22
N ASN A 389 -6.50 10.35 -4.89
CA ASN A 389 -6.22 11.61 -4.21
C ASN A 389 -7.22 12.72 -4.57
N LEU A 390 -8.52 12.40 -4.55
CA LEU A 390 -9.56 13.40 -4.76
C LEU A 390 -9.44 14.50 -3.71
N THR A 391 -9.58 15.74 -4.16
CA THR A 391 -9.57 16.91 -3.29
C THR A 391 -10.81 17.75 -3.53
N LYS A 392 -11.29 18.40 -2.46
CA LYS A 392 -12.32 19.44 -2.55
C LYS A 392 -11.99 20.57 -1.61
N THR A 393 -11.87 21.79 -2.13
CA THR A 393 -11.43 22.97 -1.38
C THR A 393 -12.34 23.19 -0.17
N GLY A 394 -11.73 23.31 1.01
CA GLY A 394 -12.44 23.50 2.28
C GLY A 394 -13.22 22.28 2.77
N HIS A 395 -13.00 21.08 2.21
CA HIS A 395 -13.69 19.85 2.60
C HIS A 395 -12.72 18.67 2.73
N ALA A 396 -13.01 17.78 3.67
CA ALA A 396 -12.38 16.48 3.81
C ALA A 396 -13.24 15.39 3.14
N PHE A 397 -12.58 14.39 2.56
CA PHE A 397 -13.25 13.21 2.02
C PHE A 397 -13.83 12.36 3.17
N GLY A 398 -15.14 12.15 3.15
CA GLY A 398 -15.90 11.46 4.20
C GLY A 398 -16.40 10.07 3.81
N GLY A 399 -15.94 9.51 2.70
CA GLY A 399 -16.39 8.22 2.17
C GLY A 399 -17.19 8.36 0.87
N TRP A 400 -18.03 7.36 0.60
CA TRP A 400 -18.80 7.20 -0.63
C TRP A 400 -20.28 7.09 -0.31
N SER A 401 -21.17 7.52 -1.19
CA SER A 401 -22.62 7.50 -0.99
C SER A 401 -23.33 6.95 -2.22
N THR A 402 -24.41 6.20 -2.04
CA THR A 402 -25.27 5.77 -3.17
C THR A 402 -26.06 6.91 -3.81
N SER A 403 -26.01 8.12 -3.25
CA SER A 403 -26.64 9.33 -3.79
C SER A 403 -25.64 10.48 -3.83
N ALA A 404 -25.70 11.29 -4.90
CA ALA A 404 -24.92 12.53 -5.01
C ALA A 404 -25.35 13.61 -3.99
N GLY A 405 -26.59 13.54 -3.51
CA GLY A 405 -27.17 14.47 -2.53
C GLY A 405 -27.45 13.81 -1.18
N ALA A 406 -28.32 14.43 -0.39
CA ALA A 406 -28.75 13.88 0.90
C ALA A 406 -29.64 12.62 0.71
N GLY A 407 -29.51 11.64 1.60
CA GLY A 407 -30.40 10.47 1.67
C GLY A 407 -29.85 9.17 1.06
N GLY A 408 -28.62 9.16 0.55
CA GLY A 408 -27.92 7.92 0.16
C GLY A 408 -27.35 7.17 1.36
N THR A 409 -27.09 5.88 1.19
CA THR A 409 -26.32 5.08 2.15
C THR A 409 -24.86 5.45 2.01
N THR A 410 -24.23 5.90 3.09
CA THR A 410 -22.80 6.22 3.12
C THR A 410 -21.98 4.98 3.47
N TYR A 411 -21.01 4.68 2.61
CA TYR A 411 -20.00 3.65 2.77
C TYR A 411 -18.65 4.30 3.03
N LEU A 412 -18.00 3.94 4.13
CA LEU A 412 -16.59 4.28 4.34
C LEU A 412 -15.69 3.33 3.54
N PRO A 413 -14.42 3.70 3.28
CA PRO A 413 -13.46 2.76 2.70
C PRO A 413 -13.42 1.44 3.48
N GLY A 414 -13.57 0.31 2.77
CA GLY A 414 -13.64 -1.04 3.31
C GLY A 414 -15.03 -1.51 3.74
N ASP A 415 -16.10 -0.70 3.59
CA ASP A 415 -17.47 -1.17 3.81
C ASP A 415 -17.83 -2.29 2.83
N PRO A 416 -18.46 -3.39 3.30
CA PRO A 416 -18.97 -4.42 2.41
C PRO A 416 -20.20 -3.94 1.66
N ILE A 417 -20.28 -4.28 0.37
CA ILE A 417 -21.41 -4.01 -0.50
C ILE A 417 -21.80 -5.35 -1.14
N VAL A 418 -23.00 -5.85 -0.84
CA VAL A 418 -23.53 -7.04 -1.50
C VAL A 418 -23.98 -6.67 -2.91
N MET A 419 -23.38 -7.29 -3.91
CA MET A 419 -23.52 -6.95 -5.31
C MET A 419 -24.68 -7.74 -5.93
N THR A 420 -25.84 -7.11 -6.04
CA THR A 420 -26.97 -7.63 -6.83
C THR A 420 -27.26 -6.80 -8.07
N GLN A 421 -26.51 -5.72 -8.27
CA GLN A 421 -26.59 -4.79 -9.38
C GLN A 421 -25.33 -3.92 -9.37
N SER A 422 -25.01 -3.27 -10.47
CA SER A 422 -23.99 -2.24 -10.50
C SER A 422 -24.40 -1.04 -9.65
N VAL A 423 -23.45 -0.49 -8.90
CA VAL A 423 -23.66 0.62 -7.96
C VAL A 423 -22.79 1.79 -8.37
N LYS A 424 -23.41 2.97 -8.49
CA LYS A 424 -22.67 4.24 -8.60
C LYS A 424 -22.52 4.88 -7.23
N LEU A 425 -21.28 5.19 -6.85
CA LEU A 425 -20.90 5.73 -5.56
C LEU A 425 -20.32 7.15 -5.71
N TYR A 426 -20.87 8.09 -4.97
CA TYR A 426 -20.51 9.51 -5.00
C TYR A 426 -19.68 9.90 -3.78
N ALA A 427 -18.58 10.61 -3.99
CA ALA A 427 -17.75 11.08 -2.88
C ALA A 427 -18.57 11.95 -1.92
N VAL A 428 -18.44 11.66 -0.62
CA VAL A 428 -19.01 12.46 0.46
C VAL A 428 -17.95 13.46 0.90
N TRP A 429 -18.34 14.73 0.98
CA TRP A 429 -17.43 15.82 1.32
C TRP A 429 -17.90 16.51 2.61
N THR A 430 -17.08 16.45 3.64
CA THR A 430 -17.37 17.06 4.95
C THR A 430 -16.64 18.41 5.04
N PRO A 431 -17.32 19.53 5.32
CA PRO A 431 -16.66 20.82 5.46
C PRO A 431 -15.58 20.80 6.56
N ILE A 432 -14.40 21.33 6.26
CA ILE A 432 -13.34 21.53 7.25
C ILE A 432 -13.66 22.83 8.00
N PRO A 433 -13.71 22.84 9.35
CA PRO A 433 -13.90 24.06 10.13
C PRO A 433 -12.86 25.13 9.78
N SER A 434 -13.19 26.40 9.98
CA SER A 434 -12.23 27.50 9.80
C SER A 434 -12.14 28.36 11.05
N TYR A 435 -10.94 28.87 11.29
CA TYR A 435 -10.56 29.64 12.47
C TYR A 435 -9.97 30.99 12.07
N THR A 436 -10.20 31.98 12.91
CA THR A 436 -9.65 33.34 12.74
C THR A 436 -8.30 33.45 13.44
N VAL A 437 -7.28 33.84 12.69
CA VAL A 437 -5.98 34.26 13.21
C VAL A 437 -5.96 35.78 13.22
N SER A 438 -5.67 36.38 14.36
CA SER A 438 -5.56 37.83 14.53
C SER A 438 -4.13 38.23 14.82
N TYR A 439 -3.71 39.39 14.34
CA TYR A 439 -2.38 39.94 14.51
C TYR A 439 -2.45 41.33 15.13
N GLN A 440 -1.58 41.60 16.09
CA GLN A 440 -1.45 42.92 16.69
C GLN A 440 0.00 43.26 17.01
N ALA A 441 0.33 44.55 17.00
CA ALA A 441 1.64 45.03 17.44
C ALA A 441 1.65 45.20 18.97
N GLY A 442 2.71 44.73 19.63
CA GLY A 442 3.07 45.14 20.99
C GLY A 442 3.75 46.51 21.00
N GLU A 443 4.17 46.96 22.18
CA GLU A 443 4.89 48.23 22.36
C GLU A 443 6.30 48.15 21.73
N GLY A 444 6.73 49.22 21.04
CA GLY A 444 8.06 49.30 20.40
C GLY A 444 8.10 48.97 18.90
N GLY A 445 6.94 48.92 18.23
CA GLY A 445 6.88 48.83 16.77
C GLY A 445 5.47 48.77 16.19
N THR A 446 5.40 48.53 14.88
CA THR A 446 4.15 48.45 14.11
C THR A 446 4.13 47.22 13.21
N ILE A 447 2.93 46.82 12.75
CA ILE A 447 2.74 45.71 11.81
C ILE A 447 2.04 46.19 10.54
N GLY A 448 2.43 45.64 9.39
CA GLY A 448 1.87 45.95 8.07
C GLY A 448 1.25 44.72 7.42
N GLY A 449 -0.01 44.81 7.01
CA GLY A 449 -0.77 43.69 6.44
C GLY A 449 -2.18 43.59 7.03
N PRO A 450 -2.95 42.53 6.71
CA PRO A 450 -4.28 42.34 7.28
C PRO A 450 -4.18 42.05 8.78
N GLY A 451 -5.02 42.70 9.59
CA GLY A 451 -5.07 42.47 11.04
C GLY A 451 -5.64 41.09 11.42
N THR A 452 -6.28 40.40 10.48
CA THR A 452 -6.81 39.06 10.68
C THR A 452 -6.80 38.26 9.37
N GLU A 453 -6.69 36.93 9.45
CA GLU A 453 -6.95 36.00 8.36
C GLU A 453 -7.82 34.82 8.81
N THR A 454 -8.42 34.11 7.85
CA THR A 454 -9.20 32.89 8.11
C THR A 454 -8.42 31.69 7.59
N VAL A 455 -8.16 30.73 8.46
CA VAL A 455 -7.37 29.54 8.18
C VAL A 455 -8.23 28.32 8.44
N SER A 456 -8.26 27.34 7.53
CA SER A 456 -8.95 26.07 7.78
C SER A 456 -8.29 25.35 8.95
N GLU A 457 -9.04 24.54 9.70
CA GLU A 457 -8.52 23.73 10.79
C GLU A 457 -7.31 22.90 10.35
N GLY A 458 -6.20 23.03 11.09
CA GLY A 458 -4.92 22.42 10.78
C GLY A 458 -4.09 23.13 9.69
N GLY A 459 -4.67 24.13 9.01
CA GLY A 459 -3.98 24.96 8.03
C GLY A 459 -3.03 25.96 8.67
N PHE A 460 -2.26 26.64 7.83
CA PHE A 460 -1.20 27.56 8.24
C PHE A 460 -1.53 29.01 7.85
N PRO A 461 -1.13 30.01 8.66
CA PRO A 461 -1.29 31.41 8.30
C PRO A 461 -0.43 31.77 7.09
N VAL A 462 -1.04 32.37 6.07
CA VAL A 462 -0.36 32.76 4.83
C VAL A 462 -0.11 34.26 4.73
N SER A 463 -0.74 35.04 5.62
CA SER A 463 -0.69 36.51 5.60
C SER A 463 -0.07 37.08 6.87
N VAL A 464 0.95 36.39 7.42
CA VAL A 464 1.70 36.88 8.59
C VAL A 464 2.22 38.30 8.28
N PRO A 465 1.82 39.32 9.06
CA PRO A 465 2.16 40.70 8.76
C PRO A 465 3.67 40.96 8.80
N ALA A 466 4.13 41.88 7.95
CA ALA A 466 5.47 42.42 8.07
C ALA A 466 5.57 43.25 9.36
N VAL A 467 6.68 43.13 10.08
CA VAL A 467 6.90 43.85 11.33
C VAL A 467 7.91 44.97 11.10
N THR A 468 7.62 46.18 11.56
CA THR A 468 8.52 47.34 11.53
C THR A 468 8.77 47.81 12.96
N PRO A 469 9.94 47.50 13.56
CA PRO A 469 10.32 48.05 14.86
C PRO A 469 10.39 49.59 14.82
N ASP A 470 10.08 50.22 15.95
CA ASP A 470 10.37 51.64 16.14
C ASP A 470 11.90 51.87 16.15
N GLU A 471 12.34 53.13 16.00
CA GLU A 471 13.77 53.48 16.01
C GLU A 471 14.44 52.89 17.25
N ASP A 472 15.58 52.23 17.04
CA ASP A 472 16.38 51.56 18.07
C ASP A 472 15.77 50.27 18.68
N TYR A 473 14.52 49.89 18.36
CA TYR A 473 13.95 48.61 18.80
C TYR A 473 14.30 47.44 17.87
N THR A 474 14.39 46.24 18.44
CA THR A 474 14.59 44.97 17.71
C THR A 474 13.36 44.09 17.86
N PHE A 475 12.82 43.57 16.76
CA PHE A 475 11.73 42.60 16.80
C PHE A 475 12.22 41.26 17.37
N LEU A 476 11.53 40.76 18.41
CA LEU A 476 11.85 39.50 19.07
C LEU A 476 11.06 38.31 18.52
N GLY A 477 9.82 38.54 18.08
CA GLY A 477 8.94 37.47 17.60
C GLY A 477 7.48 37.71 17.92
N TRP A 478 6.63 36.83 17.42
CA TRP A 478 5.19 36.78 17.66
C TRP A 478 4.87 35.83 18.83
N SER A 479 3.91 36.20 19.67
CA SER A 479 3.44 35.32 20.76
C SER A 479 1.92 35.39 20.91
N SER A 480 1.32 34.26 21.24
CA SER A 480 -0.11 34.14 21.63
C SER A 480 -0.31 33.82 23.11
N ASP A 481 0.78 33.75 23.89
CA ASP A 481 0.83 33.32 25.29
C ASP A 481 1.44 34.36 26.23
N GLY A 482 1.41 35.64 25.85
CA GLY A 482 1.91 36.73 26.68
C GLY A 482 3.43 36.90 26.68
N GLY A 483 4.10 36.45 25.61
CA GLY A 483 5.55 36.57 25.42
C GLY A 483 6.36 35.38 25.91
N ALA A 484 5.72 34.31 26.41
CA ALA A 484 6.42 33.12 26.89
C ALA A 484 7.03 32.30 25.74
N THR A 485 6.35 32.25 24.59
CA THR A 485 6.84 31.63 23.35
C THR A 485 6.91 32.66 22.25
N LEU A 486 8.11 32.92 21.73
CA LEU A 486 8.33 33.86 20.64
C LEU A 486 8.62 33.11 19.34
N LEU A 487 7.76 33.31 18.35
CA LEU A 487 7.86 32.73 17.03
C LEU A 487 8.42 33.77 16.05
N THR A 488 9.39 33.41 15.23
CA THR A 488 9.72 34.21 14.04
C THR A 488 8.50 34.27 13.10
N SER A 489 8.48 35.22 12.17
CA SER A 489 7.40 35.28 11.18
C SER A 489 7.29 33.98 10.36
N ASP A 490 8.41 33.33 10.05
CA ASP A 490 8.43 32.04 9.36
C ASP A 490 7.88 30.89 10.23
N GLN A 491 8.23 30.87 11.52
CA GLN A 491 7.70 29.89 12.46
C GLN A 491 6.19 30.05 12.67
N LEU A 492 5.71 31.29 12.75
CA LEU A 492 4.27 31.57 12.83
C LEU A 492 3.55 31.16 11.54
N ALA A 493 4.13 31.47 10.38
CA ALA A 493 3.61 31.04 9.08
C ALA A 493 3.60 29.50 8.94
N ALA A 494 4.38 28.78 9.74
CA ALA A 494 4.39 27.32 9.82
C ALA A 494 3.59 26.75 11.01
N THR A 495 2.84 27.58 11.75
CA THR A 495 2.06 27.13 12.92
C THR A 495 0.64 26.74 12.53
N ALA A 496 0.28 25.47 12.72
CA ALA A 496 -1.05 24.96 12.38
C ALA A 496 -2.14 25.55 13.31
N ILE A 497 -3.23 26.04 12.72
CA ILE A 497 -4.31 26.72 13.43
C ILE A 497 -5.45 25.74 13.74
N ARG A 498 -5.75 25.56 15.03
CA ARG A 498 -6.80 24.64 15.51
C ARG A 498 -7.89 25.32 16.31
N ARG A 499 -7.80 26.64 16.45
CA ARG A 499 -8.76 27.48 17.17
C ARG A 499 -8.53 28.93 16.78
N ASN A 500 -9.48 29.80 17.12
CA ASN A 500 -9.26 31.23 17.05
C ASN A 500 -8.10 31.64 17.96
N VAL A 501 -7.16 32.44 17.43
CA VAL A 501 -5.93 32.83 18.13
C VAL A 501 -5.50 34.24 17.74
N THR A 502 -4.91 34.96 18.68
CA THR A 502 -4.30 36.28 18.47
C THR A 502 -2.81 36.20 18.74
N TYR A 503 -2.00 36.61 17.78
CA TYR A 503 -0.55 36.76 17.91
C TYR A 503 -0.17 38.23 18.05
N THR A 504 0.66 38.53 19.05
CA THR A 504 1.19 39.86 19.33
C THR A 504 2.67 39.90 18.97
N ALA A 505 3.13 40.90 18.22
CA ALA A 505 4.54 41.13 17.94
C ALA A 505 5.24 41.75 19.17
N TYR A 506 6.32 41.16 19.64
CA TYR A 506 7.12 41.63 20.78
C TYR A 506 8.43 42.26 20.30
N PHE A 507 8.86 43.31 21.00
CA PHE A 507 10.05 44.09 20.65
C PHE A 507 10.96 44.29 21.88
N GLN A 508 12.24 44.50 21.64
CA GLN A 508 13.25 44.81 22.65
C GLN A 508 13.92 46.15 22.35
N ALA A 509 14.03 47.02 23.35
CA ALA A 509 14.83 48.25 23.26
C ALA A 509 16.35 47.94 23.20
N PRO A 510 17.21 48.87 22.76
CA PRO A 510 18.65 48.65 22.71
C PRO A 510 19.25 48.35 24.07
N VAL A 511 20.20 47.43 24.08
CA VAL A 511 21.08 47.22 25.22
C VAL A 511 22.19 48.28 25.17
N THR A 512 22.20 49.20 26.12
CA THR A 512 23.18 50.30 26.17
C THR A 512 24.21 50.07 27.26
N LEU A 513 25.45 50.50 27.04
CA LEU A 513 26.50 50.46 28.06
C LEU A 513 26.13 51.43 29.18
N THR A 514 25.91 50.91 30.38
CA THR A 514 25.51 51.70 31.56
C THR A 514 26.66 51.98 32.52
N GLY A 515 27.75 51.22 32.45
CA GLY A 515 28.91 51.41 33.30
C GLY A 515 30.06 50.47 32.97
N ILE A 516 31.12 50.55 33.76
CA ILE A 516 32.15 49.52 33.85
C ILE A 516 32.29 49.07 35.30
N ALA A 517 32.73 47.84 35.51
CA ALA A 517 33.05 47.28 36.82
C ALA A 517 34.45 46.64 36.78
N LEU A 518 35.11 46.60 37.94
CA LEU A 518 36.34 45.82 38.13
C LEU A 518 35.98 44.44 38.68
N ASP A 519 36.88 43.47 38.50
CA ASP A 519 36.74 42.10 39.00
C ASP A 519 36.57 41.99 40.52
N SER A 520 36.94 43.02 41.27
CA SER A 520 36.61 43.18 42.68
C SER A 520 36.63 44.65 43.08
N GLU A 521 35.77 45.04 44.02
CA GLU A 521 35.81 46.37 44.64
C GLU A 521 37.04 46.55 45.57
N ASN A 522 37.70 45.46 45.96
CA ASN A 522 38.81 45.48 46.91
C ASN A 522 39.90 44.44 46.56
N TYR A 523 41.17 44.87 46.49
CA TYR A 523 42.34 44.00 46.39
C TYR A 523 43.12 43.98 47.71
N ARG A 524 43.35 42.78 48.25
CA ARG A 524 44.16 42.57 49.45
C ARG A 524 45.48 41.91 49.07
N LEU A 525 46.55 42.70 49.02
CA LEU A 525 47.86 42.25 48.51
C LEU A 525 48.92 42.30 49.62
N ARG A 526 49.94 41.45 49.49
CA ARG A 526 51.19 41.58 50.29
C ARG A 526 52.21 42.38 49.49
N VAL A 527 53.17 42.99 50.16
CA VAL A 527 54.29 43.67 49.48
C VAL A 527 54.96 42.70 48.49
N ARG A 528 55.15 43.14 47.23
CA ARG A 528 55.61 42.38 46.04
C ARG A 528 54.60 41.45 45.38
N ALA A 529 53.39 41.27 45.91
CA ALA A 529 52.35 40.53 45.22
C ALA A 529 51.78 41.35 44.05
N THR A 530 51.30 40.64 43.03
CA THR A 530 50.59 41.23 41.89
C THR A 530 49.17 40.71 41.80
N HIS A 531 48.27 41.51 41.20
CA HIS A 531 46.90 41.12 40.88
C HIS A 531 46.53 41.65 39.50
N GLN A 532 46.12 40.76 38.60
CA GLN A 532 45.67 41.16 37.28
C GLN A 532 44.21 41.58 37.38
N THR A 533 43.94 42.88 37.23
CA THR A 533 42.55 43.35 37.21
C THR A 533 41.90 43.07 35.86
N VAL A 534 40.59 42.81 35.87
CA VAL A 534 39.75 42.65 34.69
C VAL A 534 38.65 43.71 34.76
N VAL A 535 38.39 44.39 33.64
CA VAL A 535 37.31 45.37 33.53
C VAL A 535 36.18 44.76 32.74
N ALA A 536 34.96 44.82 33.28
CA ALA A 536 33.75 44.43 32.59
C ALA A 536 32.92 45.67 32.22
N ALA A 537 32.46 45.73 30.98
CA ALA A 537 31.37 46.60 30.55
C ALA A 537 30.05 46.08 31.14
N VAL A 538 29.29 46.93 31.82
CA VAL A 538 27.98 46.62 32.41
C VAL A 538 26.88 47.27 31.57
N TYR A 539 25.95 46.47 31.05
CA TYR A 539 24.91 46.95 30.14
C TYR A 539 23.53 47.11 30.81
N SER A 540 22.59 47.81 30.16
CA SER A 540 21.24 48.09 30.68
C SER A 540 20.41 46.84 30.97
N ASP A 541 20.72 45.72 30.31
CA ASP A 541 20.14 44.40 30.57
C ASP A 541 20.85 43.64 31.71
N HIS A 542 21.77 44.31 32.42
CA HIS A 542 22.58 43.78 33.51
C HIS A 542 23.59 42.71 33.08
N SER A 543 23.79 42.52 31.76
CA SER A 543 24.86 41.67 31.25
C SER A 543 26.23 42.35 31.42
N GLU A 544 27.27 41.53 31.56
CA GLU A 544 28.65 41.98 31.69
C GLU A 544 29.52 41.42 30.56
N ARG A 545 30.42 42.24 29.99
CA ARG A 545 31.40 41.79 28.98
C ARG A 545 32.79 42.31 29.29
N THR A 546 33.79 41.43 29.30
CA THR A 546 35.17 41.81 29.55
C THR A 546 35.70 42.75 28.46
N ILE A 547 36.30 43.87 28.89
CA ILE A 547 36.98 44.84 28.03
C ILE A 547 38.46 44.47 27.97
N THR A 548 38.97 44.19 26.77
CA THR A 548 40.35 43.73 26.55
C THR A 548 41.30 44.82 26.01
N SER A 549 40.78 45.99 25.64
CA SER A 549 41.59 47.13 25.17
C SER A 549 40.84 48.46 25.34
N GLY A 550 41.58 49.57 25.40
CA GLY A 550 41.00 50.92 25.54
C GLY A 550 40.72 51.38 26.97
N VAL A 551 41.07 50.57 27.98
CA VAL A 551 41.00 50.96 29.39
C VAL A 551 42.28 51.68 29.79
N SER A 552 42.16 52.83 30.46
CA SER A 552 43.28 53.46 31.15
C SER A 552 43.22 53.19 32.64
N PHE A 553 44.34 52.75 33.22
CA PHE A 553 44.47 52.52 34.65
C PHE A 553 45.30 53.62 35.32
N SER A 554 44.92 53.98 36.54
CA SER A 554 45.72 54.85 37.39
C SER A 554 45.68 54.37 38.85
N SER A 555 46.71 54.72 39.61
CA SER A 555 46.76 54.49 41.05
C SER A 555 46.80 55.81 41.79
N SER A 556 45.98 55.94 42.84
CA SER A 556 46.02 57.11 43.72
C SER A 556 47.33 57.21 44.53
N ASN A 557 48.07 56.11 44.69
CA ASN A 557 49.36 56.08 45.35
C ASN A 557 50.27 54.97 44.77
N PRO A 558 50.97 55.26 43.65
CA PRO A 558 51.86 54.30 42.98
C PRO A 558 53.04 53.81 43.84
N GLY A 559 53.34 54.47 44.96
CA GLY A 559 54.34 54.03 45.94
C GLY A 559 53.87 52.89 46.84
N VAL A 560 52.54 52.72 47.00
CA VAL A 560 51.91 51.65 47.77
C VAL A 560 51.46 50.51 46.86
N ALA A 561 50.70 50.82 45.81
CA ALA A 561 50.33 49.87 44.76
C ALA A 561 50.34 50.58 43.42
N ASP A 562 51.10 50.05 42.46
CA ASP A 562 51.19 50.58 41.10
C ASP A 562 50.30 49.76 40.17
N VAL A 563 49.92 50.30 39.01
CA VAL A 563 49.16 49.57 37.99
C VAL A 563 49.70 49.92 36.62
N ASP A 564 49.97 48.91 35.80
CA ASP A 564 50.46 49.13 34.45
C ASP A 564 49.31 49.32 33.43
N GLY A 565 49.67 49.62 32.18
CA GLY A 565 48.69 49.81 31.11
C GLY A 565 47.91 48.55 30.71
N ALA A 566 48.29 47.38 31.20
CA ALA A 566 47.57 46.12 31.02
C ALA A 566 46.68 45.77 32.23
N GLY A 567 46.65 46.60 33.28
CA GLY A 567 45.86 46.37 34.48
C GLY A 567 46.55 45.49 35.54
N LEU A 568 47.85 45.21 35.40
CA LEU A 568 48.57 44.44 36.42
C LEU A 568 48.89 45.34 37.62
N VAL A 569 48.17 45.13 38.71
CA VAL A 569 48.37 45.84 39.98
C VAL A 569 49.56 45.22 40.71
N THR A 570 50.58 46.00 41.06
CA THR A 570 51.79 45.56 41.76
C THR A 570 51.91 46.27 43.11
N ALA A 571 51.86 45.51 44.20
CA ALA A 571 52.01 46.05 45.56
C ALA A 571 53.49 46.33 45.88
N LYS A 572 53.82 47.57 46.27
CA LYS A 572 55.20 48.04 46.50
C LYS A 572 55.54 48.31 47.96
N ALA A 573 54.60 48.80 48.77
CA ALA A 573 54.81 49.11 50.18
C ALA A 573 53.52 48.99 50.98
N GLY A 574 53.62 48.75 52.29
CA GLY A 574 52.45 48.67 53.17
C GLY A 574 51.67 49.98 53.21
N GLY A 575 50.34 49.91 53.08
CA GLY A 575 49.46 51.09 53.00
C GLY A 575 48.20 50.83 52.19
N THR A 576 47.49 51.89 51.83
CA THR A 576 46.30 51.83 50.96
C THR A 576 46.48 52.68 49.70
N ALA A 577 45.96 52.18 48.58
CA ALA A 577 45.86 52.90 47.30
C ALA A 577 44.48 52.62 46.68
N VAL A 578 44.07 53.39 45.68
CA VAL A 578 42.87 53.11 44.88
C VAL A 578 43.30 52.95 43.43
N ILE A 579 42.99 51.80 42.84
CA ILE A 579 43.15 51.58 41.41
C ILE A 579 41.88 52.04 40.73
N THR A 580 42.04 52.95 39.77
CA THR A 580 40.96 53.46 38.95
C THR A 580 41.14 52.94 37.54
N ALA A 581 40.09 52.32 36.98
CA ALA A 581 39.96 52.03 35.56
C ALA A 581 38.99 53.01 34.91
N GLU A 582 39.35 53.52 33.74
CA GLU A 582 38.52 54.41 32.93
C GLU A 582 38.37 53.84 31.54
N TYR A 583 37.14 53.83 31.02
CA TYR A 583 36.79 53.41 29.67
C TYR A 583 35.72 54.35 29.11
N GLY A 584 36.12 55.20 28.15
CA GLY A 584 35.25 56.28 27.68
C GLY A 584 34.93 57.27 28.79
N SER A 585 33.64 57.50 29.08
CA SER A 585 33.16 58.34 30.18
C SER A 585 32.91 57.59 31.49
N PHE A 586 33.12 56.27 31.52
CA PHE A 586 32.82 55.43 32.68
C PHE A 586 34.09 55.14 33.48
N GLN A 587 33.92 55.07 34.81
CA GLN A 587 35.00 54.83 35.77
C GLN A 587 34.59 53.73 36.75
N ALA A 588 35.50 52.82 37.04
CA ALA A 588 35.40 51.86 38.15
C ALA A 588 36.63 51.95 39.05
N GLN A 589 36.45 51.67 40.34
CA GLN A 589 37.50 51.78 41.34
C GLN A 589 37.59 50.52 42.19
N ALA A 590 38.81 50.13 42.52
CA ALA A 590 39.10 49.10 43.49
C ALA A 590 40.03 49.65 44.57
N ALA A 591 39.64 49.50 45.83
CA ALA A 591 40.50 49.84 46.95
C ALA A 591 41.56 48.75 47.14
N VAL A 592 42.84 49.14 47.20
CA VAL A 592 43.95 48.23 47.42
C VAL A 592 44.50 48.42 48.81
N SER A 593 44.47 47.37 49.63
CA SER A 593 45.15 47.32 50.92
C SER A 593 46.38 46.43 50.82
N VAL A 594 47.55 46.99 51.08
CA VAL A 594 48.83 46.26 51.07
C VAL A 594 49.33 46.04 52.49
N SER A 595 49.47 44.78 52.91
CA SER A 595 50.02 44.42 54.22
C SER A 595 51.54 44.26 54.17
N ALA A 596 52.26 44.80 55.16
CA ALA A 596 53.71 44.64 55.29
C ALA A 596 54.09 43.17 55.59
N ASP A 597 55.20 42.72 54.99
CA ASP A 597 55.67 41.34 55.08
C ASP A 597 56.21 41.06 56.49
N THR A 598 55.50 40.22 57.25
CA THR A 598 56.02 39.55 58.44
C THR A 598 56.15 38.06 58.10
N ALA A 599 57.31 37.51 58.45
CA ALA A 599 57.83 36.26 57.91
C ALA A 599 56.99 35.00 58.23
N ALA A 600 57.11 34.05 57.29
CA ALA A 600 56.92 32.60 57.37
C ALA A 600 55.53 32.01 57.06
N GLY A 601 55.49 31.12 56.06
CA GLY A 601 54.40 30.18 55.80
C GLY A 601 54.20 29.84 54.33
N SER A 602 55.04 28.96 53.79
CA SER A 602 54.98 28.42 52.43
C SER A 602 53.76 27.51 52.18
N GLY A 603 53.07 27.70 51.07
CA GLY A 603 52.08 26.77 50.51
C GLY A 603 51.83 27.08 49.04
N ALA A 604 52.62 26.47 48.16
CA ALA A 604 52.60 26.67 46.72
C ALA A 604 51.34 26.07 46.06
N SER A 605 50.78 26.80 45.09
CA SER A 605 49.82 26.31 44.10
C SER A 605 50.49 25.33 43.14
N GLY A 606 49.90 24.14 43.00
CA GLY A 606 50.38 23.07 42.12
C GLY A 606 50.18 23.33 40.62
N PRO A 607 50.70 22.43 39.76
CA PRO A 607 50.54 22.49 38.30
C PRO A 607 49.07 22.22 37.88
N PRO A 608 48.67 22.49 36.61
CA PRO A 608 47.33 22.21 36.12
C PRO A 608 46.98 20.73 36.36
N ALA A 609 45.74 20.48 36.79
CA ALA A 609 45.25 19.17 37.15
C ALA A 609 45.52 18.15 36.04
N GLN A 610 46.20 17.05 36.39
CA GLN A 610 46.19 15.85 35.56
C GLN A 610 44.74 15.38 35.46
N ASN A 611 44.22 15.23 34.23
CA ASN A 611 42.93 14.56 34.02
C ASN A 611 43.01 13.15 34.62
N PRO A 612 42.09 12.75 35.51
CA PRO A 612 42.05 11.38 36.02
C PRO A 612 41.80 10.44 34.83
N GLY A 613 42.55 9.33 34.78
CA GLY A 613 42.30 8.29 33.78
C GLY A 613 40.86 7.81 33.91
N ALA A 614 40.10 7.86 32.82
CA ALA A 614 38.72 7.39 32.80
C ALA A 614 38.70 5.85 32.76
N GLU A 615 37.74 5.25 33.48
CA GLU A 615 37.54 3.80 33.50
C GLU A 615 36.79 3.36 32.24
N ILE A 616 37.23 2.26 31.63
CA ILE A 616 36.46 1.50 30.65
C ILE A 616 36.34 0.06 31.11
N ILE A 617 35.39 -0.70 30.56
CA ILE A 617 35.18 -2.11 30.91
C ILE A 617 35.24 -2.95 29.63
N LEU A 618 36.06 -4.00 29.64
CA LEU A 618 36.11 -5.02 28.59
C LEU A 618 35.55 -6.33 29.16
N ASP A 619 34.42 -6.81 28.62
CA ASP A 619 33.73 -8.03 29.07
C ASP A 619 33.55 -8.14 30.60
N GLY A 620 33.16 -7.04 31.24
CA GLY A 620 32.98 -6.97 32.70
C GLY A 620 34.26 -6.73 33.51
N VAL A 621 35.44 -6.71 32.88
CA VAL A 621 36.73 -6.43 33.53
C VAL A 621 37.10 -4.96 33.37
N LYS A 622 37.15 -4.23 34.49
CA LYS A 622 37.58 -2.83 34.56
C LYS A 622 39.02 -2.66 34.08
N GLN A 623 39.26 -1.64 33.25
CA GLN A 623 40.58 -1.23 32.78
C GLN A 623 40.81 0.23 33.19
N GLU A 624 41.89 0.47 33.92
CA GLU A 624 42.32 1.82 34.29
C GLU A 624 43.30 2.37 33.25
N LYS A 625 43.27 3.69 33.04
CA LYS A 625 44.23 4.43 32.19
C LYS A 625 44.19 4.11 30.69
N LEU A 626 43.12 3.50 30.22
CA LEU A 626 42.88 3.27 28.78
C LEU A 626 41.98 4.34 28.14
N ALA A 627 41.57 5.34 28.90
CA ALA A 627 40.79 6.46 28.42
C ALA A 627 41.08 7.72 29.24
N THR A 628 40.74 8.87 28.66
CA THR A 628 40.79 10.17 29.33
C THR A 628 39.43 10.84 29.26
N ALA A 629 39.02 11.48 30.36
CA ALA A 629 37.81 12.28 30.40
C ALA A 629 38.13 13.76 30.16
N LYS A 630 37.25 14.45 29.44
CA LYS A 630 37.28 15.88 29.21
C LYS A 630 35.87 16.42 29.39
N GLU A 631 35.71 17.41 30.27
CA GLU A 631 34.45 18.14 30.43
C GLU A 631 34.61 19.55 29.87
N GLU A 632 33.67 19.97 29.04
CA GLU A 632 33.59 21.33 28.50
C GLU A 632 32.17 21.86 28.64
N THR A 633 32.01 23.16 28.82
CA THR A 633 30.70 23.81 28.75
C THR A 633 30.56 24.46 27.39
N VAL A 634 29.66 23.95 26.56
CA VAL A 634 29.35 24.48 25.23
C VAL A 634 27.93 25.02 25.25
N ASN A 635 27.75 26.31 24.97
CA ASN A 635 26.43 26.97 24.98
C ASN A 635 25.62 26.73 26.28
N GLY A 636 26.30 26.69 27.43
CA GLY A 636 25.67 26.44 28.73
C GLY A 636 25.33 24.97 29.03
N ARG A 637 25.63 24.03 28.12
CA ARG A 637 25.52 22.58 28.36
C ARG A 637 26.87 21.97 28.67
N VAL A 638 26.91 21.09 29.67
CA VAL A 638 28.10 20.28 29.97
C VAL A 638 28.19 19.15 28.96
N VAL A 639 29.34 19.07 28.28
CA VAL A 639 29.71 18.01 27.35
C VAL A 639 30.83 17.20 27.99
N THR A 640 30.53 15.94 28.30
CA THR A 640 31.51 14.98 28.83
C THR A 640 32.02 14.11 27.69
N THR A 641 33.28 14.25 27.32
CA THR A 641 33.93 13.47 26.27
C THR A 641 34.92 12.48 26.86
N ILE A 642 34.76 11.20 26.53
CA ILE A 642 35.71 10.14 26.84
C ILE A 642 36.50 9.79 25.59
N VAL A 643 37.79 10.09 25.61
CA VAL A 643 38.72 9.78 24.51
C VAL A 643 39.46 8.50 24.86
N LEU A 644 39.26 7.45 24.07
CA LEU A 644 39.91 6.15 24.24
C LEU A 644 41.35 6.16 23.71
N ASP A 645 42.30 5.61 24.48
CA ASP A 645 43.63 5.28 23.98
C ASP A 645 43.51 4.07 23.04
N SER A 646 43.26 4.37 21.77
CA SER A 646 42.85 3.38 20.79
C SER A 646 43.92 2.28 20.60
N GLU A 647 45.21 2.61 20.63
CA GLU A 647 46.26 1.61 20.53
C GLU A 647 46.27 0.65 21.72
N GLN A 648 46.18 1.18 22.95
CA GLN A 648 46.18 0.33 24.14
C GLN A 648 44.93 -0.53 24.23
N VAL A 649 43.76 0.03 23.88
CA VAL A 649 42.51 -0.71 23.84
C VAL A 649 42.55 -1.82 22.78
N ILE A 650 43.06 -1.56 21.58
CA ILE A 650 43.24 -2.60 20.54
C ILE A 650 44.12 -3.75 21.06
N ARG A 651 45.24 -3.45 21.73
CA ARG A 651 46.12 -4.48 22.30
C ARG A 651 45.38 -5.35 23.30
N LYS A 652 44.62 -4.75 24.22
CA LYS A 652 43.88 -5.48 25.25
C LYS A 652 42.71 -6.28 24.67
N LEU A 653 41.93 -5.65 23.79
CA LEU A 653 40.82 -6.26 23.04
C LEU A 653 41.27 -7.53 22.32
N ASN A 654 42.38 -7.48 21.58
CA ASN A 654 42.89 -8.62 20.82
C ASN A 654 43.49 -9.71 21.73
N ALA A 655 44.19 -9.32 22.80
CA ALA A 655 44.77 -10.27 23.74
C ALA A 655 43.70 -11.10 24.46
N ASP A 656 42.58 -10.45 24.82
CA ASP A 656 41.50 -11.06 25.58
C ASP A 656 40.37 -11.60 24.67
N ASN A 657 40.39 -11.31 23.37
CA ASN A 657 39.30 -11.56 22.42
C ASN A 657 37.95 -11.00 22.90
N SER A 658 37.98 -9.78 23.45
CA SER A 658 36.79 -9.23 24.12
C SER A 658 35.66 -8.92 23.15
N LYS A 659 34.41 -9.12 23.60
CA LYS A 659 33.19 -8.96 22.78
C LYS A 659 32.36 -7.73 23.13
N LEU A 660 32.67 -7.06 24.23
CA LEU A 660 31.98 -5.86 24.67
C LEU A 660 32.97 -4.85 25.25
N LEU A 661 33.00 -3.66 24.67
CA LEU A 661 33.66 -2.48 25.22
C LEU A 661 32.59 -1.55 25.81
N THR A 662 32.63 -1.33 27.12
CA THR A 662 31.70 -0.43 27.82
C THR A 662 32.42 0.84 28.29
N ILE A 663 31.78 1.99 28.05
CA ILE A 663 32.16 3.32 28.55
C ILE A 663 31.13 3.73 29.62
N PRO A 664 31.41 3.50 30.91
CA PRO A 664 30.47 3.77 32.00
C PRO A 664 30.55 5.22 32.51
N LEU A 665 29.47 5.99 32.31
CA LEU A 665 29.31 7.36 32.80
C LEU A 665 27.95 7.57 33.48
N PRO A 666 27.58 6.74 34.47
CA PRO A 666 26.25 6.77 35.07
C PRO A 666 25.92 8.08 35.81
N GLY A 667 26.93 8.87 36.20
CA GLY A 667 26.75 10.18 36.84
C GLY A 667 26.81 11.38 35.89
N ALA A 668 27.05 11.16 34.60
CA ALA A 668 27.08 12.24 33.61
C ALA A 668 25.66 12.59 33.15
N HIS A 669 25.33 13.87 33.21
CA HIS A 669 24.09 14.47 32.71
C HIS A 669 24.41 15.41 31.53
N GLY A 670 23.46 15.59 30.60
CA GLY A 670 23.68 16.40 29.40
C GLY A 670 24.26 15.62 28.23
N ASP A 671 25.29 16.17 27.56
CA ASP A 671 25.86 15.59 26.35
C ASP A 671 27.04 14.69 26.70
N VAL A 672 26.96 13.41 26.32
CA VAL A 672 27.98 12.42 26.60
C VAL A 672 28.52 11.85 25.29
N VAL A 673 29.83 11.91 25.10
CA VAL A 673 30.49 11.50 23.86
C VAL A 673 31.61 10.49 24.14
N GLY A 674 31.55 9.31 23.51
CA GLY A 674 32.66 8.37 23.43
C GLY A 674 33.41 8.56 22.11
N GLN A 675 34.70 8.89 22.18
CA GLN A 675 35.58 9.11 21.02
C GLN A 675 36.66 8.04 20.91
N MET A 676 36.88 7.60 19.67
CA MET A 676 37.91 6.61 19.33
C MET A 676 38.38 6.77 17.89
N THR A 677 39.47 6.10 17.52
CA THR A 677 39.93 6.06 16.12
C THR A 677 39.12 5.06 15.30
N GLY A 678 39.06 5.28 13.98
CA GLY A 678 38.52 4.31 13.02
C GLY A 678 39.26 2.96 13.07
N SER A 679 40.54 2.94 13.46
CA SER A 679 41.30 1.71 13.64
C SER A 679 40.83 0.88 14.84
N LEU A 680 40.41 1.52 15.95
CA LEU A 680 39.79 0.80 17.06
C LEU A 680 38.43 0.23 16.65
N VAL A 681 37.60 1.00 15.94
CA VAL A 681 36.33 0.50 15.40
C VAL A 681 36.58 -0.71 14.50
N LYS A 682 37.59 -0.65 13.63
CA LYS A 682 37.96 -1.78 12.77
C LYS A 682 38.39 -3.02 13.55
N ALA A 683 39.13 -2.84 14.65
CA ALA A 683 39.51 -3.95 15.51
C ALA A 683 38.29 -4.57 16.22
N LEU A 684 37.33 -3.73 16.66
CA LEU A 684 36.07 -4.20 17.24
C LEU A 684 35.22 -4.96 16.22
N GLU A 685 35.12 -4.48 14.97
CA GLU A 685 34.42 -5.18 13.90
C GLU A 685 35.00 -6.58 13.66
N ARG A 686 36.34 -6.68 13.58
CA ARG A 686 37.04 -7.97 13.39
C ARG A 686 36.82 -8.95 14.54
N ASN A 687 36.67 -8.43 15.75
CA ASN A 687 36.38 -9.23 16.93
C ASN A 687 34.88 -9.46 17.15
N GLU A 688 34.00 -9.05 16.23
CA GLU A 688 32.54 -9.13 16.38
C GLU A 688 32.05 -8.47 17.68
N ALA A 689 32.75 -7.43 18.14
CA ALA A 689 32.51 -6.78 19.41
C ALA A 689 31.50 -5.63 19.29
N ALA A 690 30.74 -5.39 20.35
CA ALA A 690 29.87 -4.22 20.50
C ALA A 690 30.53 -3.14 21.36
N ILE A 691 30.12 -1.88 21.15
CA ILE A 691 30.42 -0.76 22.04
C ILE A 691 29.16 -0.43 22.83
N GLN A 692 29.28 -0.24 24.13
CA GLN A 692 28.20 0.20 24.99
C GLN A 692 28.55 1.52 25.68
N LEU A 693 27.74 2.55 25.47
CA LEU A 693 27.83 3.83 26.19
C LEU A 693 26.73 3.89 27.23
N VAL A 694 27.10 3.99 28.51
CA VAL A 694 26.14 4.02 29.64
C VAL A 694 26.17 5.42 30.25
N THR A 695 25.04 6.13 30.24
CA THR A 695 24.86 7.44 30.88
C THR A 695 23.85 7.34 32.01
N GLY A 696 23.58 8.44 32.74
CA GLY A 696 22.52 8.47 33.74
C GLY A 696 21.11 8.30 33.15
N THR A 697 20.90 8.71 31.90
CA THR A 697 19.58 8.74 31.25
C THR A 697 19.35 7.62 30.24
N ALA A 698 20.42 7.05 29.67
CA ALA A 698 20.30 6.01 28.67
C ALA A 698 21.52 5.08 28.59
N THR A 699 21.30 3.89 28.00
CA THR A 699 22.36 2.99 27.55
C THR A 699 22.23 2.79 26.05
N TYR A 700 23.33 2.90 25.31
CA TYR A 700 23.38 2.66 23.87
C TYR A 700 24.35 1.52 23.56
N THR A 701 23.85 0.42 23.00
CA THR A 701 24.65 -0.78 22.68
C THR A 701 24.72 -0.95 21.17
N LEU A 702 25.88 -0.64 20.58
CA LEU A 702 26.11 -0.61 19.14
C LEU A 702 27.06 -1.76 18.71
N PRO A 703 26.54 -2.79 18.01
CA PRO A 703 27.38 -3.75 17.31
C PRO A 703 28.23 -3.03 16.26
N THR A 704 29.56 -3.11 16.38
CA THR A 704 30.46 -2.26 15.57
C THR A 704 30.45 -2.63 14.09
N ALA A 705 30.09 -3.87 13.74
CA ALA A 705 29.87 -4.31 12.35
C ALA A 705 28.81 -3.47 11.60
N LEU A 706 27.91 -2.80 12.31
CA LEU A 706 26.89 -1.93 11.73
C LEU A 706 27.42 -0.52 11.39
N ILE A 707 28.60 -0.15 11.88
CA ILE A 707 29.26 1.12 11.53
C ILE A 707 29.86 1.03 10.12
N GLN A 708 30.41 -0.12 9.75
CA GLN A 708 31.05 -0.36 8.43
C GLN A 708 32.15 0.68 8.14
N ILE A 709 33.15 0.75 9.02
CA ILE A 709 34.14 1.84 9.03
C ILE A 709 34.92 1.97 7.70
N ASP A 710 35.15 0.87 6.98
CA ASP A 710 35.82 0.91 5.67
C ASP A 710 34.99 1.69 4.64
N ARG A 711 33.66 1.49 4.60
CA ARG A 711 32.77 2.24 3.70
C ARG A 711 32.69 3.72 4.09
N ILE A 712 32.75 4.01 5.38
CA ILE A 712 32.82 5.39 5.86
C ILE A 712 34.12 6.04 5.41
N ALA A 713 35.26 5.34 5.56
CA ALA A 713 36.56 5.83 5.11
C ALA A 713 36.57 6.13 3.60
N GLU A 714 35.99 5.25 2.77
CA GLU A 714 35.81 5.48 1.33
C GLU A 714 35.02 6.76 1.03
N ARG A 715 33.95 7.05 1.80
CA ARG A 715 33.15 8.28 1.66
C ARG A 715 33.87 9.53 2.14
N LEU A 716 34.74 9.40 3.15
CA LEU A 716 35.60 10.50 3.62
C LEU A 716 36.73 10.78 2.63
N GLY A 717 37.26 9.76 1.94
CA GLY A 717 38.21 9.88 0.83
C GLY A 717 39.12 8.65 0.71
N SER A 718 39.58 8.32 -0.51
CA SER A 718 40.35 7.09 -0.78
C SER A 718 41.67 6.94 -0.02
N ASP A 719 42.24 8.05 0.46
CA ASP A 719 43.58 8.09 1.07
C ASP A 719 43.52 8.30 2.59
N VAL A 720 42.31 8.35 3.18
CA VAL A 720 42.14 8.61 4.61
C VAL A 720 42.52 7.36 5.41
N GLN A 721 43.56 7.47 6.23
CA GLN A 721 43.96 6.40 7.15
C GLN A 721 42.99 6.29 8.33
N LEU A 722 42.62 5.07 8.73
CA LEU A 722 41.68 4.81 9.82
C LEU A 722 42.11 5.43 11.16
N ASP A 723 43.42 5.58 11.41
CA ASP A 723 43.95 6.24 12.61
C ASP A 723 43.64 7.74 12.66
N ASN A 724 43.40 8.37 11.51
CA ASN A 724 43.06 9.80 11.40
C ASN A 724 41.55 10.05 11.43
N ILE A 725 40.73 9.00 11.45
CA ILE A 725 39.28 9.11 11.55
C ILE A 725 38.90 9.07 13.02
N VAL A 726 38.28 10.13 13.52
CA VAL A 726 37.66 10.18 14.84
C VAL A 726 36.21 9.73 14.72
N VAL A 727 35.88 8.61 15.35
CA VAL A 727 34.51 8.12 15.49
C VAL A 727 33.96 8.59 16.84
N SER A 728 32.84 9.29 16.80
CA SER A 728 32.12 9.81 17.96
C SER A 728 30.78 9.11 18.11
N ILE A 729 30.52 8.53 19.28
CA ILE A 729 29.23 7.99 19.69
C ILE A 729 28.68 8.90 20.77
N GLN A 730 27.54 9.52 20.52
CA GLN A 730 26.99 10.53 21.42
C GLN A 730 25.57 10.17 21.87
N VAL A 731 25.32 10.41 23.15
CA VAL A 731 24.01 10.34 23.81
C VAL A 731 23.76 11.70 24.45
N SER A 732 22.63 12.31 24.09
CA SER A 732 22.31 13.68 24.47
C SER A 732 20.87 13.81 24.93
N GLU A 733 20.65 14.52 26.04
CA GLU A 733 19.30 14.96 26.39
C GLU A 733 18.80 16.01 25.38
N ALA A 734 17.57 15.83 24.90
CA ALA A 734 16.98 16.70 23.91
C ALA A 734 16.87 18.15 24.39
N SER A 735 16.99 19.10 23.46
CA SER A 735 16.75 20.52 23.71
C SER A 735 15.32 20.79 24.19
N ASP A 736 15.08 21.94 24.84
CA ASP A 736 13.72 22.32 25.25
C ASP A 736 12.80 22.48 24.02
N GLU A 737 13.36 22.91 22.88
CA GLU A 737 12.64 22.99 21.61
C GLU A 737 12.25 21.60 21.09
N THR A 738 13.18 20.65 21.06
CA THR A 738 12.90 19.27 20.66
C THR A 738 11.90 18.59 21.62
N LEU A 739 11.98 18.90 22.92
CA LEU A 739 11.01 18.44 23.91
C LEU A 739 9.60 19.00 23.61
N ARG A 740 9.50 20.28 23.26
CA ARG A 740 8.23 20.93 22.88
C ARG A 740 7.65 20.26 21.63
N GLN A 741 8.47 20.05 20.59
CA GLN A 741 8.07 19.36 19.37
C GLN A 741 7.57 17.93 19.66
N ALA A 742 8.28 17.17 20.49
CA ALA A 742 7.87 15.84 20.89
C ALA A 742 6.53 15.82 21.65
N LYS A 743 6.30 16.81 22.54
CA LYS A 743 5.02 16.96 23.26
C LYS A 743 3.87 17.30 22.32
N GLU A 744 4.09 18.19 21.35
CA GLU A 744 3.09 18.55 20.34
C GLU A 744 2.74 17.37 19.46
N ALA A 745 3.74 16.61 19.01
CA ALA A 745 3.54 15.40 18.24
C ALA A 745 2.76 14.34 19.05
N ALA A 746 3.11 14.12 20.32
CA ALA A 746 2.36 13.22 21.21
C ALA A 746 0.90 13.67 21.40
N GLY A 747 0.68 14.98 21.58
CA GLY A 747 -0.66 15.57 21.73
C GLY A 747 -1.59 15.32 20.54
N ARG A 748 -1.07 15.20 19.30
CA ARG A 748 -1.88 14.83 18.11
C ARG A 748 -2.53 13.45 18.24
N TYR A 749 -1.91 12.56 19.01
CA TYR A 749 -2.42 11.21 19.28
C TYR A 749 -3.14 11.12 20.64
N GLY A 750 -3.33 12.25 21.36
CA GLY A 750 -3.81 12.22 22.74
C GLY A 750 -2.87 11.47 23.69
N ALA A 751 -1.59 11.33 23.32
CA ALA A 751 -0.58 10.64 24.08
C ALA A 751 0.18 11.60 25.01
N GLU A 752 0.67 11.07 26.12
CA GLU A 752 1.52 11.79 27.06
C GLU A 752 2.97 11.31 26.95
N LEU A 753 3.92 12.26 26.99
CA LEU A 753 5.35 11.95 26.96
C LEU A 753 5.82 11.59 28.38
N ALA A 754 6.26 10.35 28.60
CA ALA A 754 6.65 9.87 29.91
C ALA A 754 8.09 10.27 30.29
N VAL A 755 8.98 10.44 29.30
CA VAL A 755 10.40 10.76 29.51
C VAL A 755 10.83 11.91 28.62
N ARG A 756 11.81 12.72 29.07
CA ARG A 756 12.46 13.70 28.20
C ARG A 756 13.15 12.97 27.04
N PRO A 757 13.01 13.41 25.77
CA PRO A 757 13.61 12.69 24.67
C PRO A 757 15.15 12.66 24.77
N VAL A 758 15.74 11.59 24.27
CA VAL A 758 17.19 11.35 24.24
C VAL A 758 17.62 11.12 22.79
N SER A 759 18.58 11.89 22.34
CA SER A 759 19.18 11.80 21.01
C SER A 759 20.39 10.86 21.04
N PHE A 760 20.47 10.00 20.03
CA PHE A 760 21.59 9.07 19.83
C PHE A 760 22.19 9.36 18.47
N THR A 761 23.48 9.67 18.42
CA THR A 761 24.19 9.98 17.17
C THR A 761 25.50 9.21 17.07
N VAL A 762 25.86 8.85 15.85
CA VAL A 762 27.15 8.22 15.54
C VAL A 762 27.72 8.94 14.33
N SER A 763 28.92 9.47 14.46
CA SER A 763 29.59 10.20 13.38
C SER A 763 31.06 9.81 13.29
N ALA A 764 31.62 9.95 12.09
CA ALA A 764 33.03 9.72 11.82
C ALA A 764 33.59 10.91 11.04
N SER A 765 34.71 11.46 11.49
CA SER A 765 35.32 12.65 10.89
C SER A 765 36.83 12.53 10.72
N ASP A 766 37.36 13.08 9.64
CA ASP A 766 38.81 13.24 9.41
C ASP A 766 39.33 14.64 9.84
N GLY A 767 38.48 15.42 10.52
CA GLY A 767 38.73 16.82 10.89
C GLY A 767 38.28 17.85 9.85
N SER A 768 37.98 17.43 8.61
CA SER A 768 37.48 18.31 7.54
C SER A 768 36.08 17.93 7.06
N ARG A 769 35.79 16.63 6.98
CA ARG A 769 34.52 16.05 6.57
C ARG A 769 33.97 15.20 7.69
N THR A 770 32.65 15.10 7.76
CA THR A 770 31.95 14.25 8.73
C THR A 770 30.91 13.42 8.00
N VAL A 771 30.88 12.13 8.31
CA VAL A 771 29.85 11.19 7.85
C VAL A 771 29.06 10.73 9.07
N GLU A 772 27.76 10.93 9.05
CA GLU A 772 26.85 10.39 10.06
C GLU A 772 26.35 8.99 9.68
N VAL A 773 26.23 8.12 10.69
CA VAL A 773 25.64 6.79 10.59
C VAL A 773 24.24 6.85 11.19
N SER A 774 23.25 7.11 10.35
CA SER A 774 21.86 7.32 10.78
C SER A 774 20.94 6.11 10.55
N ARG A 775 21.36 5.10 9.79
CA ARG A 775 20.55 3.91 9.44
C ARG A 775 21.35 2.61 9.58
N PHE A 776 20.68 1.54 9.95
CA PHE A 776 21.24 0.21 10.19
C PHE A 776 20.42 -0.87 9.47
N ASN A 777 21.08 -1.96 9.06
CA ASN A 777 20.43 -3.12 8.45
C ASN A 777 20.07 -4.23 9.48
N SER A 778 20.22 -3.93 10.77
CA SER A 778 19.88 -4.79 11.90
C SER A 778 19.59 -3.93 13.11
N TYR A 779 18.77 -4.43 14.04
CA TYR A 779 18.41 -3.68 15.24
C TYR A 779 19.63 -3.32 16.08
N VAL A 780 19.64 -2.07 16.53
CA VAL A 780 20.55 -1.54 17.54
C VAL A 780 19.75 -1.30 18.82
N GLU A 781 20.23 -1.87 19.92
CA GLU A 781 19.58 -1.77 21.22
C GLU A 781 19.93 -0.44 21.88
N ARG A 782 18.92 0.23 22.44
CA ARG A 782 19.10 1.32 23.40
C ARG A 782 18.08 1.23 24.52
N SER A 783 18.47 1.66 25.71
CA SER A 783 17.59 1.70 26.86
C SER A 783 17.48 3.12 27.37
N ILE A 784 16.27 3.61 27.63
CA ILE A 784 16.03 4.89 28.32
C ILE A 784 15.60 4.58 29.75
N THR A 785 16.27 5.20 30.72
CA THR A 785 15.94 5.09 32.15
C THR A 785 14.60 5.78 32.42
N LEU A 786 13.67 5.08 33.08
CA LEU A 786 12.40 5.69 33.50
C LEU A 786 12.61 6.48 34.81
N PRO A 787 11.96 7.65 34.98
CA PRO A 787 12.01 8.39 36.24
C PRO A 787 11.59 7.53 37.44
N GLU A 788 12.22 7.74 38.60
CA GLU A 788 11.86 7.03 39.83
C GLU A 788 10.37 7.23 40.16
N GLY A 789 9.66 6.15 40.50
CA GLY A 789 8.21 6.18 40.75
C GLY A 789 7.32 6.11 39.50
N THR A 790 7.89 6.05 38.28
CA THR A 790 7.12 5.75 37.07
C THR A 790 6.54 4.35 37.16
N ASP A 791 5.24 4.22 37.00
CA ASP A 791 4.58 2.91 36.89
C ASP A 791 4.93 2.26 35.54
N PRO A 792 5.63 1.11 35.51
CA PRO A 792 5.96 0.42 34.26
C PRO A 792 4.73 0.07 33.42
N ASP A 793 3.55 -0.12 34.04
CA ASP A 793 2.31 -0.43 33.33
C ASP A 793 1.70 0.83 32.66
N GLN A 794 2.17 2.03 33.02
CA GLN A 794 1.84 3.29 32.34
C GLN A 794 2.80 3.61 31.18
N ILE A 795 3.56 2.63 30.70
CA ILE A 795 4.40 2.78 29.51
C ILE A 795 3.82 1.97 28.36
N THR A 796 3.35 2.65 27.32
CA THR A 796 2.76 2.01 26.15
C THR A 796 3.84 1.55 25.16
N THR A 797 4.71 2.45 24.73
CA THR A 797 5.81 2.15 23.81
C THR A 797 6.85 3.27 23.76
N GLY A 798 8.06 2.93 23.33
CA GLY A 798 9.03 3.88 22.80
C GLY A 798 8.58 4.45 21.47
N VAL A 799 8.99 5.69 21.21
CA VAL A 799 8.73 6.43 19.97
C VAL A 799 9.98 7.15 19.48
N MET A 800 10.05 7.33 18.17
CA MET A 800 11.05 8.16 17.49
C MET A 800 10.37 9.43 16.98
N LEU A 801 10.99 10.58 17.18
CA LEU A 801 10.58 11.83 16.53
C LEU A 801 11.23 11.87 15.14
N THR A 802 10.40 11.95 14.09
CA THR A 802 10.88 12.10 12.71
C THR A 802 11.26 13.56 12.42
N GLU A 803 12.02 13.79 11.34
CA GLU A 803 12.37 15.16 10.89
C GLU A 803 11.12 15.98 10.54
N ASP A 804 10.06 15.32 10.07
CA ASP A 804 8.76 15.94 9.76
C ASP A 804 7.90 16.23 11.01
N GLY A 805 8.43 15.94 12.21
CA GLY A 805 7.74 16.21 13.47
C GLY A 805 6.58 15.27 13.78
N GLU A 806 6.64 14.03 13.29
CA GLU A 806 5.71 12.94 13.61
C GLU A 806 6.33 11.94 14.59
N LEU A 807 5.48 11.15 15.26
CA LEU A 807 5.92 10.05 16.11
C LEU A 807 5.80 8.71 15.39
N LEU A 808 6.89 7.96 15.40
CA LEU A 808 6.93 6.58 14.92
C LEU A 808 7.08 5.62 16.09
N HIS A 809 6.30 4.54 16.09
CA HIS A 809 6.50 3.40 17.00
C HIS A 809 7.94 2.89 16.93
N VAL A 810 8.53 2.58 18.09
CA VAL A 810 9.77 1.83 18.18
C VAL A 810 9.53 0.58 19.02
N PRO A 811 9.88 -0.62 18.53
CA PRO A 811 9.83 -1.85 19.30
C PRO A 811 10.42 -1.69 20.71
N THR A 812 9.60 -1.90 21.73
CA THR A 812 9.95 -1.56 23.12
C THR A 812 9.49 -2.64 24.10
N VAL A 813 10.42 -3.04 24.97
CA VAL A 813 10.17 -3.88 26.14
C VAL A 813 10.48 -3.07 27.39
N VAL A 814 9.50 -2.98 28.30
CA VAL A 814 9.72 -2.41 29.63
C VAL A 814 10.22 -3.50 30.56
N THR A 815 11.29 -3.21 31.30
CA THR A 815 12.01 -4.17 32.13
C THR A 815 12.71 -3.45 33.28
N GLU A 816 13.04 -4.19 34.32
CA GLU A 816 13.65 -3.69 35.54
C GLU A 816 15.01 -4.36 35.78
N ARG A 817 16.01 -3.58 36.18
CA ARG A 817 17.35 -4.04 36.58
C ARG A 817 17.70 -3.37 37.90
N GLN A 818 17.99 -4.16 38.93
CA GLN A 818 18.42 -3.66 40.25
C GLN A 818 17.47 -2.61 40.87
N GLY A 819 16.16 -2.75 40.69
CA GLY A 819 15.17 -1.78 41.22
C GLY A 819 14.86 -0.60 40.31
N GLN A 820 15.60 -0.42 39.20
CA GLN A 820 15.42 0.67 38.26
C GLN A 820 14.73 0.17 36.97
N ALA A 821 13.60 0.76 36.63
CA ALA A 821 12.88 0.48 35.40
C ALA A 821 13.49 1.23 34.20
N TYR A 822 13.53 0.58 33.04
CA TYR A 822 13.99 1.13 31.78
C TYR A 822 13.15 0.62 30.61
N ALA A 823 13.02 1.45 29.58
CA ALA A 823 12.42 1.08 28.30
C ALA A 823 13.54 0.64 27.35
N ARG A 824 13.65 -0.67 27.09
CA ARG A 824 14.59 -1.24 26.12
C ARG A 824 13.97 -1.20 24.74
N MET A 825 14.57 -0.43 23.85
CA MET A 825 14.13 -0.17 22.50
C MET A 825 15.09 -0.79 21.46
N ASN A 826 14.51 -1.37 20.41
CA ASN A 826 15.25 -1.86 19.24
C ASN A 826 14.87 -0.99 18.04
N SER A 827 15.85 -0.33 17.42
CA SER A 827 15.59 0.46 16.20
C SER A 827 16.66 0.26 15.15
N LEU A 828 16.30 0.63 13.93
CA LEU A 828 17.11 0.56 12.73
C LEU A 828 17.69 1.94 12.34
N THR A 829 17.50 2.97 13.17
CA THR A 829 18.02 4.31 12.93
C THR A 829 18.67 4.91 14.16
N ASN A 830 19.49 5.95 13.96
CA ASN A 830 19.84 6.92 14.98
C ASN A 830 18.95 8.16 14.81
N SER A 831 18.45 8.69 15.92
CA SER A 831 17.48 9.78 15.96
C SER A 831 17.26 10.21 17.42
N THR A 832 16.20 10.98 17.67
CA THR A 832 15.70 11.34 18.99
C THR A 832 14.54 10.44 19.39
N TYR A 833 14.66 9.84 20.58
CA TYR A 833 13.73 8.84 21.08
C TYR A 833 13.13 9.23 22.41
N SER A 834 11.91 8.81 22.67
CA SER A 834 11.29 8.91 23.98
C SER A 834 10.33 7.74 24.20
N VAL A 835 9.54 7.79 25.26
CA VAL A 835 8.55 6.82 25.67
C VAL A 835 7.24 7.54 25.95
N ILE A 836 6.12 6.96 25.52
CA ILE A 836 4.78 7.55 25.69
C ILE A 836 3.85 6.66 26.51
N TYR A 837 2.87 7.31 27.13
CA TYR A 837 1.64 6.71 27.63
C TYR A 837 0.49 7.08 26.68
N ASN A 838 -0.15 6.08 26.08
CA ASN A 838 -1.20 6.27 25.09
C ASN A 838 -2.24 5.14 25.11
N PRO A 839 -2.99 4.95 26.20
CA PRO A 839 -4.03 3.94 26.24
C PRO A 839 -5.17 4.32 25.28
N ARG A 840 -5.49 3.43 24.33
CA ARG A 840 -6.60 3.61 23.38
C ARG A 840 -7.59 2.46 23.49
N GLU A 841 -8.88 2.79 23.46
CA GLU A 841 -9.97 1.82 23.39
C GLU A 841 -10.87 2.09 22.18
N MET A 842 -11.05 1.06 21.37
CA MET A 842 -11.92 1.15 20.18
C MET A 842 -13.31 0.63 20.52
N SER A 843 -14.33 1.47 20.31
CA SER A 843 -15.71 1.21 20.73
C SER A 843 -16.34 0.00 20.03
N ASP A 844 -16.02 -0.18 18.75
CA ASP A 844 -16.54 -1.24 17.89
C ASP A 844 -15.84 -2.60 18.06
N VAL A 845 -14.80 -2.68 18.89
CA VAL A 845 -14.16 -3.94 19.28
C VAL A 845 -14.46 -4.35 20.73
N ALA A 846 -15.32 -3.61 21.43
CA ALA A 846 -15.59 -3.84 22.86
C ALA A 846 -16.01 -5.27 23.20
N ASN A 847 -16.71 -5.96 22.29
CA ASN A 847 -17.14 -7.35 22.40
C ASN A 847 -16.50 -8.27 21.34
N HIS A 848 -15.48 -7.79 20.62
CA HIS A 848 -14.83 -8.52 19.53
C HIS A 848 -13.69 -9.39 20.07
N TRP A 849 -13.46 -10.55 19.45
CA TRP A 849 -12.46 -11.53 19.92
C TRP A 849 -11.03 -10.96 19.97
N ALA A 850 -10.72 -10.00 19.08
CA ALA A 850 -9.42 -9.35 18.97
C ALA A 850 -9.28 -8.07 19.81
N LYS A 851 -10.18 -7.78 20.75
CA LYS A 851 -10.20 -6.53 21.54
C LYS A 851 -8.83 -6.16 22.09
N LYS A 852 -8.17 -7.13 22.75
CA LYS A 852 -6.88 -6.92 23.42
C LYS A 852 -5.81 -6.53 22.40
N GLU A 853 -5.65 -7.33 21.36
CA GLU A 853 -4.64 -7.14 20.33
C GLU A 853 -4.86 -5.84 19.55
N VAL A 854 -6.11 -5.51 19.23
CA VAL A 854 -6.47 -4.26 18.55
C VAL A 854 -6.12 -3.06 19.41
N ASN A 855 -6.59 -3.00 20.65
CA ASN A 855 -6.34 -1.85 21.52
C ASN A 855 -4.83 -1.67 21.78
N ASP A 856 -4.06 -2.75 21.95
CA ASP A 856 -2.60 -2.68 22.10
C ASP A 856 -1.92 -2.12 20.84
N MET A 857 -2.27 -2.61 19.64
CA MET A 857 -1.66 -2.13 18.39
C MET A 857 -2.04 -0.69 18.04
N VAL A 858 -3.25 -0.24 18.39
CA VAL A 858 -3.65 1.18 18.24
C VAL A 858 -2.89 2.05 19.25
N SER A 859 -2.82 1.62 20.52
CA SER A 859 -2.11 2.33 21.60
C SER A 859 -0.63 2.54 21.27
N ARG A 860 0.01 1.55 20.63
CA ARG A 860 1.40 1.60 20.17
C ARG A 860 1.65 2.42 18.91
N LEU A 861 0.60 3.03 18.34
CA LEU A 861 0.63 3.75 17.06
C LEU A 861 0.95 2.87 15.85
N ILE A 862 0.74 1.55 15.92
CA ILE A 862 1.11 0.62 14.84
C ILE A 862 -0.02 0.49 13.81
N VAL A 863 -1.23 0.16 14.29
CA VAL A 863 -2.44 0.03 13.46
C VAL A 863 -3.39 1.15 13.84
N PRO A 864 -3.48 2.23 13.06
CA PRO A 864 -4.36 3.35 13.40
C PRO A 864 -5.84 2.92 13.33
N GLY A 865 -6.70 3.53 14.15
CA GLY A 865 -8.15 3.44 13.97
C GLY A 865 -8.60 4.13 12.68
N VAL A 866 -9.80 3.81 12.20
CA VAL A 866 -10.40 4.59 11.08
C VAL A 866 -10.91 5.95 11.55
N THR A 867 -11.22 6.05 12.84
CA THR A 867 -11.46 7.29 13.59
C THR A 867 -10.81 7.15 14.96
N ASP A 868 -10.91 8.18 15.81
CA ASP A 868 -10.40 8.12 17.18
C ASP A 868 -11.01 7.02 18.05
N THR A 869 -12.22 6.55 17.71
CA THR A 869 -12.99 5.59 18.51
C THR A 869 -13.46 4.35 17.74
N GLN A 870 -13.26 4.26 16.43
CA GLN A 870 -13.65 3.11 15.60
C GLN A 870 -12.48 2.47 14.88
N PHE A 871 -12.42 1.14 14.88
CA PHE A 871 -11.31 0.36 14.32
C PHE A 871 -11.69 -0.44 13.08
N ARG A 872 -12.94 -0.88 12.98
CA ARG A 872 -13.51 -1.74 11.93
C ARG A 872 -12.83 -3.10 11.84
N PRO A 873 -12.97 -3.95 12.87
CA PRO A 873 -12.19 -5.17 13.02
C PRO A 873 -12.36 -6.16 11.85
N ASN A 874 -13.52 -6.17 11.19
CA ASN A 874 -13.83 -7.12 10.12
C ASN A 874 -13.59 -6.59 8.71
N ALA A 875 -13.22 -5.31 8.54
CA ALA A 875 -12.91 -4.77 7.23
C ALA A 875 -11.61 -5.41 6.69
N PRO A 876 -11.55 -5.76 5.39
CA PRO A 876 -10.33 -6.28 4.79
C PRO A 876 -9.27 -5.19 4.67
N VAL A 877 -8.01 -5.61 4.54
CA VAL A 877 -6.84 -4.71 4.47
C VAL A 877 -6.24 -4.73 3.06
N SER A 878 -5.86 -3.56 2.54
CA SER A 878 -5.17 -3.47 1.25
C SER A 878 -3.71 -3.92 1.37
N ARG A 879 -3.08 -4.30 0.26
CA ARG A 879 -1.67 -4.69 0.25
C ARG A 879 -0.74 -3.55 0.72
N ALA A 880 -1.03 -2.30 0.33
CA ALA A 880 -0.28 -1.14 0.78
C ALA A 880 -0.46 -0.88 2.29
N GLU A 881 -1.70 -0.97 2.79
CA GLU A 881 -2.00 -0.79 4.20
C GLU A 881 -1.30 -1.86 5.07
N PHE A 882 -1.35 -3.12 4.66
CA PHE A 882 -0.66 -4.20 5.36
C PHE A 882 0.86 -3.98 5.39
N ALA A 883 1.46 -3.58 4.25
CA ALA A 883 2.87 -3.26 4.19
C ALA A 883 3.24 -2.11 5.13
N ALA A 884 2.45 -1.03 5.14
CA ALA A 884 2.68 0.11 6.02
C ALA A 884 2.58 -0.26 7.50
N ILE A 885 1.61 -1.10 7.87
CA ILE A 885 1.47 -1.60 9.24
C ILE A 885 2.69 -2.42 9.66
N VAL A 886 3.18 -3.34 8.81
CA VAL A 886 4.35 -4.18 9.14
C VAL A 886 5.61 -3.33 9.27
N THR A 887 5.84 -2.39 8.35
CA THR A 887 6.95 -1.42 8.42
C THR A 887 6.91 -0.64 9.73
N ARG A 888 5.74 -0.10 10.11
CA ARG A 888 5.55 0.66 11.36
C ARG A 888 5.75 -0.20 12.60
N ALA A 889 5.26 -1.44 12.59
CA ALA A 889 5.44 -2.38 13.69
C ALA A 889 6.91 -2.68 13.97
N LEU A 890 7.73 -2.78 12.93
CA LEU A 890 9.17 -3.00 13.04
C LEU A 890 9.95 -1.72 13.38
N GLY A 891 9.29 -0.55 13.49
CA GLY A 891 9.93 0.74 13.71
C GLY A 891 10.80 1.20 12.53
N ILE A 892 10.45 0.78 11.31
CA ILE A 892 11.15 1.20 10.10
C ILE A 892 10.63 2.58 9.69
N GLN A 893 11.55 3.54 9.50
CA GLN A 893 11.23 4.87 9.02
C GLN A 893 10.87 4.85 7.53
N GLU A 894 9.84 5.61 7.16
CA GLU A 894 9.46 5.80 5.76
C GLU A 894 10.57 6.50 4.94
N ALA A 895 10.59 6.27 3.63
CA ALA A 895 11.60 6.82 2.73
C ALA A 895 10.95 7.40 1.47
N PRO A 896 11.48 8.49 0.89
CA PRO A 896 10.95 9.04 -0.35
C PRO A 896 10.92 7.99 -1.46
N TYR A 897 9.76 7.82 -2.09
CA TYR A 897 9.57 6.79 -3.11
C TYR A 897 10.43 7.07 -4.34
N ALA A 898 11.32 6.12 -4.67
CA ALA A 898 12.31 6.23 -5.73
C ALA A 898 11.81 5.67 -7.09
N GLY A 899 10.55 5.23 -7.15
CA GLY A 899 9.99 4.55 -8.32
C GLY A 899 10.21 3.03 -8.29
N GLY A 900 9.68 2.33 -9.29
CA GLY A 900 9.81 0.88 -9.44
C GLY A 900 8.51 0.17 -9.81
N PHE A 901 7.38 0.78 -9.44
CA PHE A 901 6.03 0.34 -9.82
C PHE A 901 5.28 1.45 -10.54
N ALA A 902 4.62 1.10 -11.65
CA ALA A 902 3.89 2.05 -12.50
C ALA A 902 2.60 2.57 -11.83
N ASP A 903 2.10 1.86 -10.83
CA ASP A 903 0.85 2.13 -10.11
C ASP A 903 1.06 2.69 -8.69
N VAL A 904 2.26 3.21 -8.40
CA VAL A 904 2.57 3.95 -7.17
C VAL A 904 3.20 5.28 -7.55
N GLN A 905 2.67 6.38 -7.01
CA GLN A 905 3.16 7.73 -7.25
C GLN A 905 3.80 8.28 -5.97
N ALA A 906 4.80 9.17 -6.10
CA ALA A 906 5.51 9.72 -4.94
C ALA A 906 4.62 10.52 -3.96
N GLY A 907 3.47 11.01 -4.44
CA GLY A 907 2.49 11.74 -3.62
C GLY A 907 1.44 10.86 -2.93
N ASP A 908 1.43 9.55 -3.18
CA ASP A 908 0.47 8.67 -2.53
C ASP A 908 0.80 8.52 -1.04
N SER A 909 -0.23 8.56 -0.18
CA SER A 909 -0.06 8.51 1.28
C SER A 909 0.70 7.27 1.80
N PHE A 910 0.75 6.19 1.02
CA PHE A 910 1.47 4.95 1.35
C PHE A 910 2.84 4.82 0.66
N ALA A 911 3.20 5.74 -0.25
CA ALA A 911 4.40 5.60 -1.08
C ALA A 911 5.68 5.51 -0.24
N GLY A 912 5.75 6.30 0.85
CA GLY A 912 6.88 6.29 1.77
C GLY A 912 7.07 4.95 2.48
N ALA A 913 5.97 4.37 2.95
CA ALA A 913 5.95 3.05 3.58
C ALA A 913 6.25 1.92 2.59
N VAL A 914 5.76 2.02 1.35
CA VAL A 914 6.08 1.06 0.27
C VAL A 914 7.57 1.11 -0.05
N GLN A 915 8.17 2.29 -0.18
CA GLN A 915 9.61 2.39 -0.40
C GLN A 915 10.41 1.74 0.73
N ALA A 916 10.08 2.06 1.98
CA ALA A 916 10.75 1.47 3.13
C ALA A 916 10.60 -0.07 3.15
N ALA A 917 9.43 -0.59 2.82
CA ALA A 917 9.20 -2.03 2.73
C ALA A 917 10.02 -2.69 1.60
N ILE A 918 10.28 -1.99 0.49
CA ILE A 918 11.19 -2.46 -0.58
C ILE A 918 12.63 -2.48 -0.08
N ASP A 919 13.10 -1.40 0.55
CA ASP A 919 14.49 -1.25 1.02
C ASP A 919 14.88 -2.34 2.03
N TYR A 920 13.92 -2.78 2.85
CA TYR A 920 14.09 -3.89 3.81
C TYR A 920 13.68 -5.26 3.25
N GLY A 921 13.34 -5.35 1.96
CA GLY A 921 13.04 -6.60 1.27
C GLY A 921 11.70 -7.26 1.67
N LEU A 922 10.83 -6.55 2.38
CA LEU A 922 9.54 -7.06 2.88
C LEU A 922 8.54 -7.33 1.74
N ILE A 923 8.55 -6.49 0.70
CA ILE A 923 7.61 -6.57 -0.42
C ILE A 923 8.32 -6.60 -1.78
N GLY A 924 7.55 -7.01 -2.79
CA GLY A 924 7.92 -6.94 -4.20
C GLY A 924 6.64 -6.83 -5.05
N GLY A 925 6.82 -6.54 -6.34
CA GLY A 925 5.73 -6.47 -7.31
C GLY A 925 5.37 -7.83 -7.90
N PHE A 926 4.36 -7.85 -8.76
CA PHE A 926 3.84 -9.06 -9.41
C PHE A 926 4.59 -9.46 -10.70
N GLY A 927 5.78 -8.90 -10.94
CA GLY A 927 6.61 -9.18 -12.12
C GLY A 927 6.20 -8.41 -13.40
N ASN A 928 5.05 -7.73 -13.39
CA ASN A 928 4.54 -6.88 -14.47
C ASN A 928 4.82 -5.38 -14.27
N GLY A 929 5.74 -5.04 -13.37
CA GLY A 929 6.03 -3.65 -12.99
C GLY A 929 4.94 -2.97 -12.15
N LYS A 930 4.02 -3.73 -11.52
CA LYS A 930 2.96 -3.21 -10.64
C LYS A 930 3.06 -3.77 -9.22
N PHE A 931 2.60 -2.97 -8.26
CA PHE A 931 2.48 -3.33 -6.83
C PHE A 931 1.05 -3.68 -6.42
N LEU A 932 0.05 -3.14 -7.11
CA LEU A 932 -1.39 -3.25 -6.80
C LEU A 932 -1.71 -2.79 -5.37
N PRO A 933 -1.45 -1.52 -5.01
CA PRO A 933 -1.52 -1.03 -3.62
C PRO A 933 -2.90 -1.22 -2.98
N ASP A 934 -3.98 -1.03 -3.74
CA ASP A 934 -5.35 -1.07 -3.25
C ASP A 934 -5.96 -2.47 -3.24
N ARG A 935 -5.31 -3.44 -3.89
CA ARG A 935 -5.81 -4.81 -3.92
C ARG A 935 -5.79 -5.37 -2.50
N LEU A 936 -6.90 -5.99 -2.10
CA LEU A 936 -7.01 -6.65 -0.81
C LEU A 936 -5.95 -7.76 -0.70
N ILE A 937 -5.29 -7.82 0.45
CA ILE A 937 -4.20 -8.78 0.65
C ILE A 937 -4.76 -10.13 1.09
N SER A 938 -4.36 -11.20 0.39
CA SER A 938 -4.70 -12.56 0.78
C SER A 938 -3.87 -13.02 1.99
N ARG A 939 -4.37 -14.01 2.72
CA ARG A 939 -3.69 -14.60 3.89
C ARG A 939 -2.33 -15.18 3.54
N GLN A 940 -2.18 -15.82 2.38
CA GLN A 940 -0.89 -16.36 1.95
C GLN A 940 0.14 -15.26 1.59
N GLU A 941 -0.32 -14.11 1.08
CA GLU A 941 0.57 -12.97 0.82
C GLU A 941 1.00 -12.28 2.11
N ALA A 942 0.06 -12.05 3.02
CA ALA A 942 0.36 -11.53 4.35
C ALA A 942 1.36 -12.44 5.08
N ALA A 943 1.22 -13.76 4.97
CA ALA A 943 2.15 -14.72 5.55
C ALA A 943 3.58 -14.58 4.99
N VAL A 944 3.73 -14.36 3.68
CA VAL A 944 5.05 -14.16 3.05
C VAL A 944 5.69 -12.86 3.52
N ILE A 945 4.93 -11.77 3.62
CA ILE A 945 5.44 -10.49 4.15
C ILE A 945 5.86 -10.65 5.62
N LEU A 946 5.04 -11.33 6.43
CA LEU A 946 5.39 -11.63 7.83
C LEU A 946 6.63 -12.51 7.95
N ALA A 947 6.81 -13.50 7.06
CA ALA A 947 8.01 -14.34 7.05
C ALA A 947 9.28 -13.54 6.79
N LYS A 948 9.23 -12.57 5.87
CA LYS A 948 10.35 -11.64 5.65
C LYS A 948 10.55 -10.68 6.83
N ALA A 949 9.44 -10.21 7.43
CA ALA A 949 9.49 -9.39 8.63
C ALA A 949 10.14 -10.13 9.82
N MET A 950 9.97 -11.45 9.93
CA MET A 950 10.67 -12.27 10.92
C MET A 950 12.20 -12.21 10.76
N GLU A 951 12.72 -12.15 9.53
CA GLU A 951 14.17 -12.03 9.28
C GLU A 951 14.72 -10.69 9.77
N VAL A 952 14.00 -9.60 9.51
CA VAL A 952 14.32 -8.26 10.06
C VAL A 952 14.26 -8.28 11.58
N ALA A 953 13.24 -8.94 12.13
CA ALA A 953 13.05 -9.12 13.56
C ALA A 953 14.00 -10.13 14.22
N LYS A 954 14.94 -10.73 13.47
CA LYS A 954 15.86 -11.79 13.92
C LYS A 954 15.16 -13.04 14.50
N LEU A 955 13.88 -13.23 14.16
CA LEU A 955 13.13 -14.44 14.45
C LEU A 955 13.41 -15.48 13.35
N ASN A 956 14.59 -16.09 13.42
CA ASN A 956 15.06 -17.01 12.37
C ASN A 956 14.32 -18.36 12.43
N ILE A 957 13.47 -18.62 11.44
CA ILE A 957 12.79 -19.89 11.24
C ILE A 957 13.38 -20.61 10.02
N ALA A 958 14.30 -21.54 10.26
CA ALA A 958 14.82 -22.40 9.21
C ALA A 958 13.84 -23.56 8.96
N LEU A 959 13.39 -23.73 7.72
CA LEU A 959 12.53 -24.84 7.29
C LEU A 959 13.08 -25.47 6.01
N SER A 960 13.17 -26.79 5.98
CA SER A 960 13.33 -27.53 4.73
C SER A 960 12.01 -27.60 3.95
N ALA A 961 12.08 -27.84 2.64
CA ALA A 961 10.89 -28.00 1.80
C ALA A 961 9.96 -29.13 2.30
N ASP A 962 10.54 -30.23 2.80
CA ASP A 962 9.78 -31.35 3.35
C ASP A 962 9.07 -31.01 4.66
N GLU A 963 9.70 -30.20 5.52
CA GLU A 963 9.07 -29.74 6.75
C GLU A 963 7.94 -28.75 6.45
N ALA A 964 8.15 -27.85 5.49
CA ALA A 964 7.10 -26.94 5.03
C ALA A 964 5.89 -27.72 4.50
N ALA A 965 6.10 -28.72 3.64
CA ALA A 965 5.04 -29.59 3.14
C ALA A 965 4.30 -30.33 4.27
N ARG A 966 5.04 -30.88 5.25
CA ARG A 966 4.44 -31.55 6.41
C ARG A 966 3.60 -30.62 7.27
N LEU A 967 4.08 -29.40 7.56
CA LEU A 967 3.33 -28.41 8.32
C LEU A 967 2.02 -28.04 7.61
N LEU A 968 2.09 -27.77 6.30
CA LEU A 968 0.89 -27.42 5.53
C LEU A 968 -0.10 -28.59 5.43
N SER A 969 0.38 -29.84 5.37
CA SER A 969 -0.50 -31.03 5.32
C SER A 969 -1.34 -31.24 6.59
N SER A 970 -1.06 -30.52 7.68
CA SER A 970 -1.89 -30.54 8.88
C SER A 970 -3.21 -29.76 8.74
N PHE A 971 -3.36 -28.99 7.65
CA PHE A 971 -4.58 -28.26 7.31
C PHE A 971 -5.25 -28.90 6.09
N SER A 972 -6.58 -28.97 6.09
CA SER A 972 -7.31 -29.69 5.03
C SER A 972 -7.17 -29.07 3.65
N ASP A 973 -6.93 -27.76 3.59
CA ASP A 973 -6.73 -26.93 2.40
C ASP A 973 -5.25 -26.53 2.21
N GLY A 974 -4.32 -27.14 2.96
CA GLY A 974 -2.90 -26.80 2.85
C GLY A 974 -2.32 -26.98 1.45
N GLY A 975 -2.90 -27.90 0.67
CA GLY A 975 -2.57 -28.12 -0.74
C GLY A 975 -2.91 -26.95 -1.67
N GLU A 976 -3.87 -26.10 -1.28
CA GLU A 976 -4.32 -24.93 -2.05
C GLU A 976 -3.37 -23.72 -1.89
N THR A 977 -2.36 -23.81 -1.00
CA THR A 977 -1.34 -22.76 -0.87
C THR A 977 -0.48 -22.70 -2.12
N ALA A 978 -0.43 -21.52 -2.75
CA ALA A 978 0.33 -21.29 -3.96
C ALA A 978 1.82 -21.63 -3.76
N SER A 979 2.46 -22.22 -4.77
CA SER A 979 3.83 -22.74 -4.67
C SER A 979 4.83 -21.69 -4.17
N TRP A 980 4.70 -20.43 -4.61
CA TRP A 980 5.56 -19.31 -4.19
C TRP A 980 5.35 -18.91 -2.72
N ALA A 981 4.20 -19.22 -2.12
CA ALA A 981 3.84 -18.84 -0.76
C ALA A 981 4.15 -19.92 0.28
N ARG A 982 4.36 -21.18 -0.14
CA ARG A 982 4.44 -22.35 0.77
C ARG A 982 5.42 -22.18 1.93
N ASN A 983 6.64 -21.72 1.64
CA ASN A 983 7.66 -21.54 2.67
C ASN A 983 7.27 -20.42 3.65
N GLY A 984 6.74 -19.30 3.15
CA GLY A 984 6.30 -18.18 3.99
C GLY A 984 5.12 -18.55 4.88
N VAL A 985 4.11 -19.23 4.33
CA VAL A 985 2.97 -19.72 5.10
C VAL A 985 3.42 -20.74 6.15
N ALA A 986 4.26 -21.70 5.79
CA ALA A 986 4.78 -22.69 6.74
C ALA A 986 5.62 -22.04 7.85
N ALA A 987 6.45 -21.05 7.53
CA ALA A 987 7.23 -20.29 8.52
C ALA A 987 6.31 -19.53 9.48
N ALA A 988 5.29 -18.84 8.97
CA ALA A 988 4.32 -18.12 9.79
C ALA A 988 3.51 -19.06 10.71
N VAL A 989 3.16 -20.26 10.22
CA VAL A 989 2.52 -21.31 11.04
C VAL A 989 3.49 -21.82 12.11
N ARG A 990 4.74 -22.10 11.75
CA ARG A 990 5.77 -22.60 12.67
C ARG A 990 6.04 -21.61 13.81
N ALA A 991 6.07 -20.32 13.50
CA ALA A 991 6.21 -19.24 14.47
C ALA A 991 4.90 -18.92 15.23
N SER A 992 3.81 -19.68 14.98
CA SER A 992 2.49 -19.46 15.58
C SER A 992 1.90 -18.07 15.33
N LEU A 993 2.32 -17.42 14.24
CA LEU A 993 1.75 -16.14 13.80
C LEU A 993 0.37 -16.40 13.19
N ILE A 994 0.31 -17.33 12.24
CA ILE A 994 -0.91 -17.77 11.57
C ILE A 994 -1.36 -19.12 12.13
N GLY A 995 -2.66 -19.24 12.39
CA GLY A 995 -3.32 -20.50 12.74
C GLY A 995 -4.48 -20.79 11.80
N GLY A 996 -5.06 -21.98 11.91
CA GLY A 996 -6.18 -22.39 11.08
C GLY A 996 -7.53 -21.90 11.59
N ARG A 997 -8.45 -21.61 10.68
CA ARG A 997 -9.87 -21.35 10.95
C ARG A 997 -10.63 -22.67 10.77
N GLY A 998 -10.98 -23.33 11.86
CA GLY A 998 -11.68 -24.62 11.81
C GLY A 998 -10.89 -25.74 11.09
N GLY A 999 -9.55 -25.72 11.18
CA GLY A 999 -8.67 -26.69 10.51
C GLY A 999 -8.22 -26.32 9.10
N LYS A 1000 -8.63 -25.15 8.58
CA LYS A 1000 -8.24 -24.60 7.27
C LYS A 1000 -7.31 -23.40 7.38
N LEU A 1001 -6.42 -23.19 6.42
CA LEU A 1001 -5.58 -21.99 6.30
C LEU A 1001 -6.30 -20.83 5.62
N ASP A 1002 -7.25 -21.13 4.72
CA ASP A 1002 -7.93 -20.26 3.78
C ASP A 1002 -6.92 -19.38 2.99
N PRO A 1003 -5.96 -19.96 2.25
CA PRO A 1003 -4.80 -19.22 1.74
C PRO A 1003 -5.15 -18.04 0.83
N ALA A 1004 -6.22 -18.16 0.03
CA ALA A 1004 -6.69 -17.12 -0.88
C ALA A 1004 -7.61 -16.08 -0.22
N ALA A 1005 -8.11 -16.33 1.00
CA ALA A 1005 -9.02 -15.41 1.67
C ALA A 1005 -8.31 -14.11 2.09
N ASN A 1006 -9.04 -13.00 2.08
CA ASN A 1006 -8.50 -11.71 2.50
C ASN A 1006 -8.28 -11.64 4.03
N VAL A 1007 -7.27 -10.87 4.45
CA VAL A 1007 -6.98 -10.61 5.86
C VAL A 1007 -7.78 -9.39 6.34
N THR A 1008 -8.37 -9.49 7.53
CA THR A 1008 -9.07 -8.35 8.15
C THR A 1008 -8.15 -7.46 8.97
N ARG A 1009 -8.61 -6.25 9.33
CA ARG A 1009 -7.88 -5.32 10.20
C ARG A 1009 -7.62 -5.92 11.59
N ALA A 1010 -8.59 -6.63 12.18
CA ALA A 1010 -8.39 -7.31 13.46
C ALA A 1010 -7.36 -8.43 13.36
N GLU A 1011 -7.42 -9.23 12.29
CA GLU A 1011 -6.41 -10.26 12.07
C GLU A 1011 -5.03 -9.65 11.87
N THR A 1012 -4.92 -8.55 11.13
CA THR A 1012 -3.66 -7.84 10.93
C THR A 1012 -3.05 -7.38 12.26
N ALA A 1013 -3.85 -6.76 13.15
CA ALA A 1013 -3.39 -6.39 14.49
C ALA A 1013 -2.90 -7.60 15.30
N VAL A 1014 -3.63 -8.72 15.23
CA VAL A 1014 -3.25 -9.96 15.92
C VAL A 1014 -1.95 -10.54 15.37
N LEU A 1015 -1.80 -10.60 14.04
CA LEU A 1015 -0.63 -11.15 13.36
C LEU A 1015 0.63 -10.36 13.69
N VAL A 1016 0.53 -9.04 13.63
CA VAL A 1016 1.66 -8.13 13.89
C VAL A 1016 2.03 -8.13 15.37
N ARG A 1017 1.04 -8.12 16.28
CA ARG A 1017 1.33 -8.26 17.72
C ARG A 1017 2.02 -9.59 18.01
N ARG A 1018 1.56 -10.69 17.41
CA ARG A 1018 2.21 -12.01 17.55
C ARG A 1018 3.64 -11.99 17.02
N LEU A 1019 3.90 -11.34 15.89
CA LEU A 1019 5.26 -11.19 15.35
C LEU A 1019 6.17 -10.50 16.36
N LEU A 1020 5.76 -9.31 16.84
CA LEU A 1020 6.56 -8.54 17.80
C LEU A 1020 6.76 -9.29 19.12
N THR A 1021 5.74 -10.01 19.58
CA THR A 1021 5.82 -10.80 20.81
C THR A 1021 6.73 -12.02 20.65
N ALA A 1022 6.63 -12.73 19.52
CA ALA A 1022 7.44 -13.90 19.22
C ALA A 1022 8.93 -13.55 19.03
N ALA A 1023 9.20 -12.36 18.50
CA ALA A 1023 10.55 -11.80 18.37
C ALA A 1023 11.06 -11.12 19.66
N GLU A 1024 10.31 -11.14 20.76
CA GLU A 1024 10.65 -10.48 22.04
C GLU A 1024 10.91 -8.96 21.91
N LEU A 1025 10.26 -8.35 20.93
CA LEU A 1025 10.31 -6.93 20.61
C LEU A 1025 9.31 -6.10 21.43
N ILE A 1026 8.29 -6.76 21.98
CA ILE A 1026 7.33 -6.18 22.95
C ILE A 1026 7.02 -7.20 24.07
N ASN A 1027 6.48 -6.73 25.19
CA ASN A 1027 5.99 -7.58 26.29
C ASN A 1027 4.79 -8.46 25.85
N ARG A 1028 4.63 -9.64 26.47
CA ARG A 1028 3.60 -10.65 26.11
C ARG A 1028 2.17 -10.29 26.49
#